data_AF-A0A7X9JP79-F1
#
_entry.id   AF-A0A7X9JP79-F1
#
_cell.length_a   1.000
_cell.length_b   1.000
_cell.length_c   1.000
_cell.angle_alpha   90.00
_cell.angle_beta   90.00
_cell.angle_gamma   90.00
#
_symmetry.space_group_name_H-M   'P 1'
#
loop_
_entity.id
_entity.type
_entity.pdbx_description
1 polymer ?
#
loop_
_entity_poly.entity_id
_entity_poly.type
_entity_poly.pdbx_seq_one_letter_code
_entity_poly.pdbx_strand_id
1 'polypeptide(L)'
;MNDKFNIIGIEQLFTIILNDYQERKEIFGIPEALFFRPNKTDVFRILRYNQLLETPIGVAAGPQTQLAQNIISAWLCGARYIELKTIQTLDELTISKPCIDMQDEGYNCEWSQELKIKESYEEYLKAWILIHLLKHKFNWDNSEGLGVIFNMSVGYNLEGILKDNVQWFFNKMSDCSYEKEQMIKSLSKFYPEIQKINIPNQISNNITLSTMHGCPPDEIEKIASYLICDKKLHTTVKLNPTLLGAKELRTILNEKLGFKTTVPDIAFEHDLKYPDAIKIIRNLQNDAQKTGVQFSIKLTNTLESVNHKNIFPPHEKMMYMSGRALHPISINLAKKLQNEFNGGLDITFSAGVDAFNVTDVFTCNLRPITVSSDLLKPGGYGRLSQYIENLKGITNNHNALDYLNQYADNVLNNFAYHDNPLQEPNIKNNLKLNYFDCIKAPCMDACATHQDIPSYIYYTAKGDFQKAYEVILKKNPFPNSLGMVCNHACQTKCTRINYDDDLLIREIKRFVADYGNNESFLKPEKENGKSVAIIGAGPSGLSCAYFLRLAGFNVDIYEKEDSVGGMVAHAIPSFRLKKESLEKDVKRIENLGVRIHFKTQMTPSLFNELQKGYSYIYIAVGAQKFKTLHIPGDNAVGVCNPFEFLKKVKNKELYNIGSHVIVVGGGNTAMDVARTAYRLIPEVGKVTVLYRRTISEMPAEAEEIQALLDEGIEIMELVSPLSVIAKNERVVALKCQRMKLGEPDSSGRPQPIAIEGSEFELKADLIVPALGQEVDLDFIQDPSIKINKNHFETNKNNIYIGGDALHNASTFIRAVGDGRKVAENIFAKENIDFSFEPEKESRNLNYADYMIKKSKRIKGIHSNETPIEQRKSFDIVVQPLTKEEAQKEAARCLLCDDVCSVCVTVCPNRANYTYFTTPKSIPVYQVNIDGNQINIEQTNRLTISQSYQIINIADFCNECGNCSTFCPTQGAPYKDKPKFYLTQKSFAQTAKGFYFDKETNTLHFKEENKHSTLKTSDDYYFFENKELKITFTKHDFKIKHIEIIQKSASPFNTQTAAHMIALADAAKNLY
;
A
#
# COMPACT_ATOMS: atom_id res chain seq x y z
N MET A 1 -5.52 26.56 -1.70
CA MET A 1 -5.55 25.65 -0.53
C MET A 1 -4.53 26.18 0.45
N ASN A 2 -4.80 26.12 1.75
CA ASN A 2 -3.82 26.45 2.77
C ASN A 2 -3.12 25.14 3.17
N ASP A 3 -1.82 25.04 2.97
CA ASP A 3 -0.97 23.90 3.34
C ASP A 3 -0.41 24.03 4.77
N LYS A 4 -0.86 25.05 5.51
CA LYS A 4 -0.44 25.33 6.89
C LYS A 4 -1.43 24.79 7.91
N PHE A 5 -0.91 24.38 9.05
CA PHE A 5 -1.71 24.06 10.22
C PHE A 5 -2.49 25.29 10.72
N ASN A 6 -3.65 25.02 11.34
CA ASN A 6 -4.40 25.98 12.12
C ASN A 6 -4.70 25.34 13.48
N ILE A 7 -4.17 25.93 14.55
CA ILE A 7 -4.39 25.43 15.91
C ILE A 7 -5.82 25.73 16.37
N ILE A 8 -6.41 24.81 17.14
CA ILE A 8 -7.73 24.98 17.75
C ILE A 8 -7.61 25.19 19.26
N GLY A 9 -8.59 25.82 19.89
CA GLY A 9 -8.61 26.03 21.34
C GLY A 9 -8.74 24.73 22.13
N ILE A 10 -8.25 24.73 23.38
CA ILE A 10 -8.29 23.54 24.25
C ILE A 10 -9.72 23.06 24.57
N GLU A 11 -10.67 23.99 24.70
CA GLU A 11 -12.09 23.68 24.92
C GLU A 11 -12.65 22.86 23.76
N GLN A 12 -12.40 23.31 22.53
CA GLN A 12 -12.86 22.63 21.31
C GLN A 12 -12.19 21.25 21.16
N LEU A 13 -10.87 21.16 21.36
CA LEU A 13 -10.15 19.90 21.29
C LEU A 13 -10.70 18.89 22.31
N PHE A 14 -10.97 19.34 23.55
CA PHE A 14 -11.53 18.48 24.59
C PHE A 14 -12.97 18.06 24.29
N THR A 15 -13.80 18.94 23.72
CA THR A 15 -15.15 18.57 23.27
C THR A 15 -15.10 17.46 22.22
N ILE A 16 -14.21 17.56 21.22
CA ILE A 16 -14.02 16.50 20.21
C ILE A 16 -13.68 15.17 20.89
N ILE A 17 -12.73 15.18 21.84
CA ILE A 17 -12.34 13.98 22.60
C ILE A 17 -13.53 13.39 23.39
N LEU A 18 -14.32 14.23 24.05
CA LEU A 18 -15.48 13.77 24.83
C LEU A 18 -16.55 13.16 23.94
N ASN A 19 -16.88 13.80 22.81
CA ASN A 19 -17.90 13.35 21.88
C ASN A 19 -17.48 12.02 21.24
N ASP A 20 -16.24 11.92 20.75
CA ASP A 20 -15.68 10.66 20.25
C ASP A 20 -15.85 9.52 21.28
N TYR A 21 -15.48 9.77 22.54
CA TYR A 21 -15.47 8.73 23.55
C TYR A 21 -16.88 8.34 24.04
N GLN A 22 -17.77 9.31 24.21
CA GLN A 22 -19.13 9.07 24.71
C GLN A 22 -20.00 8.36 23.67
N GLU A 23 -19.91 8.77 22.40
CA GLU A 23 -20.76 8.24 21.34
C GLU A 23 -20.22 6.94 20.74
N ARG A 24 -18.89 6.81 20.64
CA ARG A 24 -18.26 5.76 19.81
C ARG A 24 -17.23 4.89 20.54
N LYS A 25 -16.91 5.19 21.80
CA LYS A 25 -15.84 4.48 22.56
C LYS A 25 -14.49 4.48 21.82
N GLU A 26 -14.18 5.61 21.21
CA GLU A 26 -12.89 5.88 20.57
C GLU A 26 -12.45 7.30 20.89
N ILE A 27 -11.20 7.65 20.59
CA ILE A 27 -10.72 9.03 20.57
C ILE A 27 -9.85 9.16 19.33
N PHE A 28 -10.03 10.19 18.49
CA PHE A 28 -9.19 10.26 17.30
C PHE A 28 -9.71 9.43 16.14
N GLY A 29 -10.66 8.52 16.34
CA GLY A 29 -10.83 7.30 15.53
C GLY A 29 -9.92 6.14 15.96
N ILE A 30 -9.38 6.17 17.18
CA ILE A 30 -8.64 5.07 17.82
C ILE A 30 -9.58 4.40 18.83
N PRO A 31 -9.99 3.14 18.62
CA PRO A 31 -10.86 2.43 19.54
C PRO A 31 -10.24 2.27 20.93
N GLU A 32 -11.08 2.29 21.97
CA GLU A 32 -10.66 2.10 23.38
C GLU A 32 -9.87 0.80 23.59
N ALA A 33 -10.17 -0.26 22.83
CA ALA A 33 -9.47 -1.53 22.88
C ALA A 33 -7.97 -1.44 22.52
N LEU A 34 -7.55 -0.37 21.82
CA LEU A 34 -6.15 -0.10 21.50
C LEU A 34 -5.49 0.85 22.51
N PHE A 35 -6.21 1.31 23.53
CA PHE A 35 -5.64 2.15 24.58
C PHE A 35 -4.75 1.31 25.49
N PHE A 36 -3.51 1.76 25.67
CA PHE A 36 -2.61 1.16 26.64
C PHE A 36 -3.05 1.53 28.05
N ARG A 37 -3.35 0.51 28.86
CA ARG A 37 -3.65 0.64 30.28
C ARG A 37 -2.40 0.24 31.08
N PRO A 38 -1.83 1.16 31.88
CA PRO A 38 -0.64 0.88 32.67
C PRO A 38 -0.87 -0.25 33.68
N ASN A 39 0.10 -1.14 33.84
CA ASN A 39 0.12 -2.13 34.91
C ASN A 39 1.42 -2.03 35.71
N LYS A 40 1.30 -1.98 37.05
CA LYS A 40 2.45 -1.88 37.95
C LYS A 40 3.41 -3.07 37.85
N THR A 41 2.92 -4.24 37.45
CA THR A 41 3.73 -5.46 37.32
C THR A 41 4.41 -5.59 35.95
N ASP A 42 4.25 -4.62 35.05
CA ASP A 42 4.90 -4.66 33.73
C ASP A 42 6.44 -4.59 33.90
N VAL A 43 7.14 -5.62 33.41
CA VAL A 43 8.60 -5.81 33.61
C VAL A 43 9.47 -4.85 32.79
N PHE A 44 8.90 -4.21 31.77
CA PHE A 44 9.60 -3.30 30.86
C PHE A 44 9.57 -1.83 31.32
N ARG A 45 8.90 -1.51 32.44
CA ARG A 45 8.88 -0.16 33.02
C ARG A 45 10.31 0.28 33.34
N ILE A 46 10.61 1.56 33.12
CA ILE A 46 11.96 2.11 33.39
C ILE A 46 11.88 3.44 34.13
N LEU A 47 12.95 3.78 34.85
CA LEU A 47 13.18 5.13 35.37
C LEU A 47 14.09 5.89 34.41
N ARG A 48 13.72 7.13 34.08
CA ARG A 48 14.49 8.03 33.23
C ARG A 48 14.40 9.43 33.82
N TYR A 49 15.54 10.11 34.05
CA TYR A 49 15.56 11.42 34.70
C TYR A 49 14.87 11.45 36.08
N ASN A 50 14.97 10.34 36.82
CA ASN A 50 14.24 10.08 38.07
C ASN A 50 12.70 10.10 37.94
N GLN A 51 12.18 9.99 36.72
CA GLN A 51 10.77 9.90 36.41
C GLN A 51 10.44 8.52 35.88
N LEU A 52 9.31 7.99 36.29
CA LEU A 52 8.80 6.73 35.78
C LEU A 52 8.30 6.87 34.35
N LEU A 53 8.71 5.94 33.50
CA LEU A 53 8.09 5.65 32.22
C LEU A 53 7.30 4.34 32.33
N GLU A 54 5.99 4.40 32.11
CA GLU A 54 5.11 3.22 32.13
C GLU A 54 5.42 2.24 30.99
N THR A 55 6.01 2.72 29.89
CA THR A 55 6.56 1.92 28.80
C THR A 55 7.90 2.52 28.38
N PRO A 56 8.86 1.72 27.88
CA PRO A 56 10.11 2.24 27.33
C PRO A 56 9.93 2.82 25.92
N ILE A 57 8.69 2.84 25.41
CA ILE A 57 8.36 3.18 24.03
C ILE A 57 7.96 4.64 23.94
N GLY A 58 8.29 5.27 22.82
CA GLY A 58 8.05 6.66 22.57
C GLY A 58 7.83 6.98 21.11
N VAL A 59 7.53 8.24 20.83
CA VAL A 59 7.50 8.79 19.48
C VAL A 59 8.70 9.71 19.30
N ALA A 60 9.38 9.58 18.16
CA ALA A 60 10.53 10.43 17.86
C ALA A 60 10.08 11.84 17.46
N ALA A 61 11.00 12.81 17.52
CA ALA A 61 10.76 14.18 17.06
C ALA A 61 10.34 14.20 15.58
N GLY A 62 9.04 14.22 15.34
CA GLY A 62 8.43 13.92 14.04
C GLY A 62 6.99 14.44 13.93
N PRO A 63 6.27 14.14 12.83
CA PRO A 63 4.87 14.51 12.67
C PRO A 63 3.99 14.12 13.86
N GLN A 64 4.32 13.03 14.55
CA GLN A 64 3.57 12.53 15.71
C GLN A 64 3.63 13.45 16.94
N THR A 65 4.51 14.45 16.97
CA THR A 65 4.71 15.33 18.14
C THR A 65 4.55 16.81 17.82
N GLN A 66 3.86 17.15 16.72
CA GLN A 66 3.61 18.54 16.32
C GLN A 66 2.37 19.16 16.98
N LEU A 67 1.25 18.44 16.96
CA LEU A 67 -0.05 18.91 17.45
C LEU A 67 -0.49 18.13 18.69
N ALA A 68 -1.35 18.73 19.53
CA ALA A 68 -1.80 18.14 20.78
C ALA A 68 -2.50 16.79 20.57
N GLN A 69 -3.39 16.68 19.57
CA GLN A 69 -4.07 15.42 19.24
C GLN A 69 -3.10 14.32 18.77
N ASN A 70 -1.96 14.68 18.19
CA ASN A 70 -0.95 13.71 17.76
C ASN A 70 -0.27 13.08 18.98
N ILE A 71 0.13 13.93 19.93
CA ILE A 71 0.74 13.54 21.20
C ILE A 71 -0.24 12.70 22.03
N ILE A 72 -1.50 13.14 22.14
CA ILE A 72 -2.55 12.39 22.84
C ILE A 72 -2.79 11.04 22.17
N SER A 73 -2.84 10.97 20.83
CA SER A 73 -3.00 9.71 20.10
C SER A 73 -1.85 8.73 20.36
N ALA A 74 -0.61 9.23 20.36
CA ALA A 74 0.56 8.42 20.70
C ALA A 74 0.50 7.92 22.15
N TRP A 75 0.16 8.80 23.09
CA TRP A 75 0.02 8.46 24.51
C TRP A 75 -1.09 7.43 24.76
N LEU A 76 -2.26 7.59 24.14
CA LEU A 76 -3.36 6.64 24.23
C LEU A 76 -2.91 5.24 23.82
N CYS A 77 -2.13 5.12 22.74
CA CYS A 77 -1.61 3.83 22.26
C CYS A 77 -0.34 3.34 22.99
N GLY A 78 0.11 4.05 24.02
CA GLY A 78 1.15 3.59 24.95
C GLY A 78 2.55 4.14 24.74
N ALA A 79 2.73 5.17 23.91
CA ALA A 79 3.95 5.97 23.93
C ALA A 79 4.07 6.72 25.27
N ARG A 80 5.26 6.69 25.88
CA ARG A 80 5.58 7.38 27.15
C ARG A 80 6.81 8.26 27.08
N TYR A 81 7.71 8.03 26.14
CA TYR A 81 8.79 8.98 25.84
C TYR A 81 8.39 9.84 24.63
N ILE A 82 7.88 11.05 24.88
CA ILE A 82 7.39 11.94 23.82
C ILE A 82 8.50 12.91 23.46
N GLU A 83 9.21 12.65 22.37
CA GLU A 83 10.18 13.61 21.85
C GLU A 83 9.47 14.69 21.04
N LEU A 84 9.39 15.87 21.62
CA LEU A 84 8.76 17.02 21.01
C LEU A 84 9.53 17.43 19.74
N LYS A 85 8.79 17.91 18.75
CA LYS A 85 9.37 18.39 17.50
C LYS A 85 10.39 19.50 17.78
N THR A 86 11.49 19.50 17.03
CA THR A 86 12.54 20.51 17.15
C THR A 86 11.98 21.90 16.91
N ILE A 87 11.97 22.75 17.94
CA ILE A 87 11.45 24.12 17.87
C ILE A 87 12.24 24.97 16.87
N GLN A 88 11.65 26.07 16.39
CA GLN A 88 12.32 26.97 15.45
C GLN A 88 12.58 28.39 15.90
N THR A 89 13.78 28.91 15.56
CA THR A 89 14.12 30.33 15.75
C THR A 89 13.52 31.20 14.66
N LEU A 90 13.37 30.67 13.44
CA LEU A 90 12.72 31.34 12.32
C LEU A 90 11.23 30.94 12.33
N ASP A 91 10.34 31.93 12.42
CA ASP A 91 8.91 31.68 12.61
C ASP A 91 8.17 31.20 11.34
N GLU A 92 8.75 31.36 10.15
CA GLU A 92 8.10 30.96 8.88
C GLU A 92 9.10 30.27 7.94
N LEU A 93 8.81 29.01 7.60
CA LEU A 93 9.52 28.24 6.58
C LEU A 93 8.64 28.01 5.36
N THR A 94 9.28 27.94 4.19
CA THR A 94 8.65 27.41 2.98
C THR A 94 9.08 25.96 2.84
N ILE A 95 8.14 25.02 2.92
CA ILE A 95 8.40 23.59 2.88
C ILE A 95 7.82 23.00 1.60
N SER A 96 8.64 22.25 0.87
CA SER A 96 8.20 21.52 -0.31
C SER A 96 7.12 20.49 0.03
N LYS A 97 6.01 20.50 -0.71
CA LYS A 97 4.90 19.55 -0.54
C LYS A 97 4.65 18.78 -1.85
N PRO A 98 4.37 17.47 -1.82
CA PRO A 98 4.38 16.60 -0.63
C PRO A 98 5.79 16.49 -0.03
N CYS A 99 5.89 16.28 1.28
CA CYS A 99 7.18 16.23 1.99
C CYS A 99 7.54 14.84 2.51
N ILE A 100 6.63 13.85 2.45
CA ILE A 100 6.83 12.50 2.98
C ILE A 100 6.41 11.47 1.93
N ASP A 101 7.26 10.45 1.76
CA ASP A 101 6.96 9.20 1.06
C ASP A 101 7.39 8.01 1.92
N MET A 102 6.46 7.14 2.33
CA MET A 102 6.71 6.08 3.32
C MET A 102 6.46 4.66 2.78
N GLN A 103 6.58 4.46 1.46
CA GLN A 103 6.19 3.21 0.79
C GLN A 103 6.96 1.99 1.29
N ASP A 104 8.29 1.94 1.11
CA ASP A 104 9.16 0.93 1.71
C ASP A 104 10.18 1.57 2.65
N GLU A 105 11.28 2.12 2.13
CA GLU A 105 12.07 3.08 2.90
C GLU A 105 11.31 4.40 2.97
N GLY A 106 11.42 5.06 4.11
CA GLY A 106 10.79 6.35 4.31
C GLY A 106 11.69 7.44 3.78
N TYR A 107 11.25 8.19 2.78
CA TYR A 107 11.92 9.37 2.28
C TYR A 107 11.15 10.64 2.64
N ASN A 108 11.87 11.72 2.87
CA ASN A 108 11.27 13.02 3.11
C ASN A 108 12.24 14.15 2.73
N CYS A 109 11.70 15.34 2.49
CA CYS A 109 12.51 16.53 2.19
C CYS A 109 12.76 17.44 3.41
N GLU A 110 11.92 17.37 4.46
CA GLU A 110 12.08 18.25 5.64
C GLU A 110 11.43 17.64 6.90
N TRP A 111 12.05 17.84 8.08
CA TRP A 111 11.54 17.47 9.41
C TRP A 111 11.46 18.66 10.38
N SER A 112 11.40 19.87 9.88
CA SER A 112 11.22 21.08 10.68
C SER A 112 9.82 21.19 11.28
N GLN A 113 9.70 21.88 12.42
CA GLN A 113 8.42 22.22 13.02
C GLN A 113 7.75 23.32 12.19
N GLU A 114 6.53 23.08 11.70
CA GLU A 114 5.80 24.05 10.87
C GLU A 114 5.07 25.11 11.70
N LEU A 115 4.83 24.83 12.98
CA LEU A 115 4.23 25.75 13.94
C LEU A 115 5.26 26.74 14.46
N LYS A 116 4.82 27.98 14.72
CA LYS A 116 5.63 28.97 15.41
C LYS A 116 5.99 28.48 16.81
N ILE A 117 7.07 29.00 17.41
CA ILE A 117 7.54 28.53 18.72
C ILE A 117 6.47 28.67 19.82
N LYS A 118 5.65 29.73 19.76
CA LYS A 118 4.54 29.95 20.69
C LYS A 118 3.38 28.98 20.47
N GLU A 119 3.05 28.72 19.21
CA GLU A 119 2.00 27.75 18.84
C GLU A 119 2.43 26.32 19.24
N SER A 120 3.71 25.99 19.05
CA SER A 120 4.30 24.71 19.48
C SER A 120 4.17 24.54 20.99
N TYR A 121 4.58 25.54 21.78
CA TYR A 121 4.40 25.54 23.23
C TYR A 121 2.93 25.36 23.63
N GLU A 122 2.01 26.07 22.97
CA GLU A 122 0.58 25.97 23.25
C GLU A 122 0.06 24.54 23.04
N GLU A 123 0.44 23.88 21.94
CA GLU A 123 0.07 22.49 21.67
C GLU A 123 0.67 21.51 22.69
N TYR A 124 1.91 21.75 23.14
CA TYR A 124 2.54 20.92 24.17
C TYR A 124 1.85 21.07 25.53
N LEU A 125 1.49 22.30 25.91
CA LEU A 125 0.74 22.58 27.14
C LEU A 125 -0.67 21.97 27.09
N LYS A 126 -1.37 22.06 25.95
CA LYS A 126 -2.67 21.38 25.74
C LYS A 126 -2.54 19.88 25.97
N ALA A 127 -1.57 19.23 25.31
CA ALA A 127 -1.34 17.80 25.47
C ALA A 127 -1.00 17.42 26.92
N TRP A 128 -0.14 18.20 27.59
CA TRP A 128 0.21 18.00 28.99
C TRP A 128 -1.04 17.99 29.89
N ILE A 129 -1.85 19.04 29.83
CA ILE A 129 -3.07 19.18 30.64
C ILE A 129 -4.08 18.07 30.32
N LEU A 130 -4.32 17.80 29.02
CA LEU A 130 -5.33 16.83 28.60
C LEU A 130 -4.92 15.39 28.94
N ILE A 131 -3.63 15.04 28.92
CA ILE A 131 -3.16 13.72 29.36
C ILE A 131 -3.42 13.50 30.86
N HIS A 132 -3.12 14.50 31.70
CA HIS A 132 -3.46 14.45 33.12
C HIS A 132 -4.98 14.30 33.34
N LEU A 133 -5.78 15.08 32.62
CA LEU A 133 -7.23 15.00 32.68
C LEU A 133 -7.74 13.62 32.25
N LEU A 134 -7.26 13.09 31.13
CA LEU A 134 -7.70 11.79 30.60
C LEU A 134 -7.32 10.64 31.52
N LYS A 135 -6.12 10.68 32.13
CA LYS A 135 -5.70 9.69 33.14
C LYS A 135 -6.68 9.66 34.32
N HIS A 136 -7.10 10.84 34.80
CA HIS A 136 -8.14 10.96 35.83
C HIS A 136 -9.51 10.45 35.34
N LYS A 137 -9.96 10.89 34.15
CA LYS A 137 -11.26 10.52 33.58
C LYS A 137 -11.41 9.01 33.39
N PHE A 138 -10.34 8.32 33.01
CA PHE A 138 -10.32 6.86 32.84
C PHE A 138 -10.01 6.10 34.13
N ASN A 139 -9.82 6.80 35.25
CA ASN A 139 -9.43 6.22 36.53
C ASN A 139 -8.19 5.33 36.42
N TRP A 140 -7.20 5.79 35.63
CA TRP A 140 -5.91 5.10 35.52
C TRP A 140 -5.02 5.46 36.71
N ASP A 141 -4.32 4.46 37.24
CA ASP A 141 -3.46 4.62 38.41
C ASP A 141 -2.37 5.68 38.17
N ASN A 142 -2.35 6.69 39.03
CA ASN A 142 -1.41 7.81 39.00
C ASN A 142 -0.58 7.92 40.29
N SER A 143 -0.58 6.89 41.15
CA SER A 143 0.09 6.95 42.46
C SER A 143 1.61 7.13 42.35
N GLU A 144 2.20 6.70 41.22
CA GLU A 144 3.64 6.80 40.92
C GLU A 144 3.95 7.92 39.90
N GLY A 145 3.00 8.85 39.70
CA GLY A 145 3.11 9.97 38.77
C GLY A 145 2.40 9.77 37.43
N LEU A 146 2.68 10.66 36.47
CA LEU A 146 2.02 10.64 35.16
C LEU A 146 2.47 9.46 34.29
N GLY A 147 3.71 8.99 34.47
CA GLY A 147 4.26 7.83 33.76
C GLY A 147 4.76 8.12 32.34
N VAL A 148 4.84 9.39 31.94
CA VAL A 148 5.22 9.92 30.61
C VAL A 148 6.24 11.04 30.80
N ILE A 149 7.17 11.16 29.85
CA ILE A 149 8.16 12.24 29.80
C ILE A 149 8.00 12.98 28.47
N PHE A 150 7.92 14.30 28.55
CA PHE A 150 8.04 15.19 27.40
C PHE A 150 9.50 15.61 27.29
N ASN A 151 10.16 15.27 26.19
CA ASN A 151 11.55 15.60 25.93
C ASN A 151 11.62 16.71 24.88
N MET A 152 12.15 17.87 25.27
CA MET A 152 12.33 19.01 24.37
C MET A 152 13.31 18.66 23.23
N SER A 153 13.21 19.34 22.09
CA SER A 153 14.20 19.21 21.02
C SER A 153 14.61 20.58 20.48
N VAL A 154 15.92 20.79 20.30
CA VAL A 154 16.52 22.00 19.72
C VAL A 154 17.59 21.62 18.70
N GLY A 155 17.82 22.47 17.70
CA GLY A 155 18.80 22.23 16.64
C GLY A 155 19.25 23.52 15.99
N TYR A 156 19.97 24.34 16.74
CA TYR A 156 20.60 25.60 16.28
C TYR A 156 22.05 25.64 16.73
N ASN A 157 22.81 26.59 16.17
CA ASN A 157 24.07 27.02 16.79
C ASN A 157 23.78 27.67 18.16
N LEU A 158 24.83 27.88 18.96
CA LEU A 158 24.69 28.45 20.29
C LEU A 158 24.03 29.84 20.26
N GLU A 159 24.37 30.67 19.28
CA GLU A 159 23.74 31.98 19.06
C GLU A 159 22.21 31.87 18.92
N GLY A 160 21.73 30.93 18.10
CA GLY A 160 20.30 30.67 17.91
C GLY A 160 19.61 30.19 19.19
N ILE A 161 20.28 29.37 20.00
CA ILE A 161 19.76 28.89 21.29
C ILE A 161 19.67 30.03 22.31
N LEU A 162 20.58 30.99 22.26
CA LEU A 162 20.61 32.14 23.17
C LEU A 162 19.58 33.23 22.81
N LYS A 163 18.88 33.14 21.67
CA LYS A 163 17.82 34.09 21.30
C LYS A 163 16.67 34.11 22.31
N ASP A 164 16.09 35.29 22.49
CA ASP A 164 15.02 35.55 23.46
C ASP A 164 13.81 34.63 23.30
N ASN A 165 13.41 34.30 22.07
CA ASN A 165 12.27 33.41 21.82
C ASN A 165 12.55 31.96 22.27
N VAL A 166 13.77 31.46 22.10
CA VAL A 166 14.18 30.12 22.57
C VAL A 166 14.34 30.11 24.09
N GLN A 167 14.94 31.16 24.67
CA GLN A 167 15.02 31.28 26.13
C GLN A 167 13.64 31.40 26.78
N TRP A 168 12.73 32.16 26.16
CA TRP A 168 11.32 32.20 26.55
C TRP A 168 10.69 30.81 26.55
N PHE A 169 10.92 30.01 25.50
CA PHE A 169 10.40 28.64 25.42
C PHE A 169 10.95 27.78 26.56
N PHE A 170 12.26 27.80 26.84
CA PHE A 170 12.82 27.06 27.97
C PHE A 170 12.20 27.46 29.31
N ASN A 171 12.01 28.76 29.55
CA ASN A 171 11.40 29.25 30.77
C ASN A 171 9.96 28.72 30.89
N LYS A 172 9.19 28.74 29.79
CA LYS A 172 7.81 28.24 29.77
C LYS A 172 7.68 26.73 29.89
N MET A 173 8.64 25.96 29.37
CA MET A 173 8.69 24.51 29.59
C MET A 173 9.08 24.15 31.03
N SER A 174 9.85 25.01 31.70
CA SER A 174 10.24 24.84 33.11
C SER A 174 9.14 25.27 34.10
N ASP A 175 8.35 26.29 33.74
CA ASP A 175 7.21 26.78 34.53
C ASP A 175 6.13 27.37 33.61
N CYS A 176 5.02 26.64 33.49
CA CYS A 176 3.83 27.01 32.75
C CYS A 176 2.66 27.47 33.65
N SER A 177 2.90 27.78 34.93
CA SER A 177 1.86 28.05 35.95
C SER A 177 0.74 28.97 35.47
N TYR A 178 1.11 30.14 34.93
CA TYR A 178 0.16 31.16 34.46
C TYR A 178 -0.74 30.65 33.31
N GLU A 179 -0.15 30.17 32.21
CA GLU A 179 -0.91 29.68 31.05
C GLU A 179 -1.72 28.42 31.40
N LYS A 180 -1.17 27.55 32.25
CA LYS A 180 -1.84 26.35 32.75
C LYS A 180 -3.09 26.71 33.55
N GLU A 181 -3.03 27.67 34.47
CA GLU A 181 -4.17 28.12 35.25
C GLU A 181 -5.30 28.68 34.36
N GLN A 182 -4.95 29.42 33.31
CA GLN A 182 -5.93 29.92 32.34
C GLN A 182 -6.65 28.78 31.59
N MET A 183 -5.89 27.80 31.09
CA MET A 183 -6.45 26.64 30.41
C MET A 183 -7.28 25.75 31.35
N ILE A 184 -6.85 25.55 32.60
CA ILE A 184 -7.61 24.81 33.62
C ILE A 184 -8.93 25.52 33.92
N LYS A 185 -8.92 26.85 34.11
CA LYS A 185 -10.13 27.64 34.36
C LYS A 185 -11.12 27.52 33.20
N SER A 186 -10.63 27.59 31.98
CA SER A 186 -11.42 27.40 30.75
C SER A 186 -12.03 25.99 30.69
N LEU A 187 -11.24 24.94 30.90
CA LEU A 187 -11.72 23.55 30.91
C LEU A 187 -12.66 23.22 32.06
N SER A 188 -12.56 23.91 33.21
CA SER A 188 -13.40 23.63 34.37
C SER A 188 -14.91 23.84 34.12
N LYS A 189 -15.27 24.60 33.07
CA LYS A 189 -16.66 24.72 32.60
C LYS A 189 -17.21 23.40 32.04
N PHE A 190 -16.35 22.58 31.44
CA PHE A 190 -16.69 21.31 30.79
C PHE A 190 -16.37 20.10 31.68
N TYR A 191 -15.33 20.21 32.52
CA TYR A 191 -14.90 19.16 33.44
C TYR A 191 -14.46 19.76 34.80
N PRO A 192 -15.40 20.05 35.71
CA PRO A 192 -15.11 20.74 36.97
C PRO A 192 -14.05 20.06 37.85
N GLU A 193 -13.95 18.73 37.79
CA GLU A 193 -12.99 17.94 38.57
C GLU A 193 -11.52 18.22 38.21
N ILE A 194 -11.23 18.85 37.05
CA ILE A 194 -9.87 19.24 36.67
C ILE A 194 -9.18 20.07 37.75
N GLN A 195 -9.94 20.86 38.51
CA GLN A 195 -9.42 21.70 39.61
C GLN A 195 -8.81 20.88 40.76
N LYS A 196 -9.15 19.59 40.87
CA LYS A 196 -8.63 18.66 41.87
C LYS A 196 -7.43 17.86 41.37
N ILE A 197 -7.13 17.92 40.07
CA ILE A 197 -6.04 17.16 39.46
C ILE A 197 -4.73 17.91 39.70
N ASN A 198 -3.76 17.23 40.32
CA ASN A 198 -2.42 17.79 40.46
C ASN A 198 -1.67 17.74 39.13
N ILE A 199 -1.63 18.88 38.43
CA ILE A 199 -0.89 19.06 37.17
C ILE A 199 0.37 19.89 37.47
N PRO A 200 1.59 19.33 37.32
CA PRO A 200 2.84 20.05 37.57
C PRO A 200 3.01 21.28 36.67
N ASN A 201 3.70 22.31 37.19
CA ASN A 201 4.08 23.52 36.44
C ASN A 201 5.24 23.27 35.47
N GLN A 202 6.10 22.30 35.77
CA GLN A 202 7.20 21.92 34.89
C GLN A 202 6.71 20.87 33.90
N ILE A 203 6.73 21.21 32.61
CA ILE A 203 6.41 20.27 31.52
C ILE A 203 7.62 19.38 31.23
N SER A 204 8.82 19.96 31.22
CA SER A 204 10.05 19.23 30.91
C SER A 204 11.28 19.81 31.60
N ASN A 205 12.19 18.94 31.97
CA ASN A 205 13.54 19.23 32.49
C ASN A 205 14.64 18.54 31.68
N ASN A 206 14.31 18.06 30.48
CA ASN A 206 15.19 17.26 29.65
C ASN A 206 15.06 17.67 28.17
N ILE A 207 16.13 17.45 27.43
CA ILE A 207 16.27 17.99 26.07
C ILE A 207 17.13 17.08 25.20
N THR A 208 16.77 16.99 23.93
CA THR A 208 17.61 16.43 22.87
C THR A 208 18.16 17.54 21.99
N LEU A 209 19.48 17.60 21.90
CA LEU A 209 20.19 18.39 20.91
C LEU A 209 20.23 17.61 19.59
N SER A 210 19.44 18.07 18.63
CA SER A 210 19.53 17.63 17.23
C SER A 210 20.71 18.30 16.57
N THR A 211 21.79 17.55 16.34
CA THR A 211 22.95 18.05 15.61
C THR A 211 22.55 18.36 14.17
N MET A 212 22.81 19.59 13.72
CA MET A 212 22.59 19.97 12.33
C MET A 212 23.67 19.29 11.46
N HIS A 213 23.30 18.85 10.26
CA HIS A 213 24.29 18.40 9.28
C HIS A 213 25.31 19.52 9.06
N GLY A 214 26.59 19.19 9.23
CA GLY A 214 27.68 20.16 9.15
C GLY A 214 27.90 21.10 10.31
N CYS A 215 27.29 20.84 11.47
CA CYS A 215 27.64 21.56 12.70
C CYS A 215 29.07 21.18 13.15
N PRO A 216 29.98 22.16 13.36
CA PRO A 216 31.33 21.88 13.86
C PRO A 216 31.32 21.11 15.19
N PRO A 217 32.25 20.17 15.41
CA PRO A 217 32.31 19.38 16.64
C PRO A 217 32.37 20.23 17.92
N ASP A 218 33.14 21.32 17.90
CA ASP A 218 33.29 22.24 19.03
C ASP A 218 32.00 22.99 19.33
N GLU A 219 31.18 23.29 18.32
CA GLU A 219 29.89 23.92 18.48
C GLU A 219 28.88 22.97 19.16
N ILE A 220 28.87 21.69 18.76
CA ILE A 220 28.04 20.66 19.39
C ILE A 220 28.37 20.53 20.88
N GLU A 221 29.65 20.47 21.23
CA GLU A 221 30.12 20.37 22.61
C GLU A 221 29.71 21.61 23.42
N LYS A 222 29.97 22.82 22.91
CA LYS A 222 29.60 24.08 23.58
C LYS A 222 28.10 24.15 23.89
N ILE A 223 27.25 23.80 22.93
CA ILE A 223 25.80 23.82 23.12
C ILE A 223 25.38 22.80 24.18
N ALA A 224 25.86 21.57 24.08
CA ALA A 224 25.49 20.52 25.01
C ALA A 224 25.98 20.84 26.43
N SER A 225 27.21 21.35 26.58
CA SER A 225 27.72 21.84 27.87
C SER A 225 26.90 23.01 28.41
N TYR A 226 26.43 23.95 27.59
CA TYR A 226 25.51 25.01 28.03
C TYR A 226 24.17 24.46 28.56
N LEU A 227 23.57 23.51 27.83
CA LEU A 227 22.32 22.88 28.25
C LEU A 227 22.48 22.10 29.57
N ILE A 228 23.63 21.46 29.77
CA ILE A 228 23.98 20.71 30.98
C ILE A 228 24.32 21.64 32.13
N CYS A 229 25.34 22.48 31.99
CA CYS A 229 25.95 23.24 33.08
C CYS A 229 25.12 24.48 33.46
N ASP A 230 24.67 25.26 32.46
CA ASP A 230 23.98 26.52 32.69
C ASP A 230 22.47 26.32 32.84
N LYS A 231 21.83 25.56 31.93
CA LYS A 231 20.39 25.29 32.00
C LYS A 231 20.03 24.14 32.94
N LYS A 232 21.00 23.31 33.36
CA LYS A 232 20.79 22.17 34.27
C LYS A 232 19.75 21.17 33.76
N LEU A 233 19.73 20.95 32.44
CA LEU A 233 18.82 20.00 31.80
C LEU A 233 19.50 18.63 31.64
N HIS A 234 18.71 17.57 31.81
CA HIS A 234 19.15 16.25 31.34
C HIS A 234 19.24 16.30 29.81
N THR A 235 20.43 16.02 29.27
CA THR A 235 20.74 16.36 27.88
C THR A 235 21.09 15.12 27.08
N THR A 236 20.42 14.94 25.95
CA THR A 236 20.68 13.89 24.98
C THR A 236 21.28 14.50 23.72
N VAL A 237 22.41 13.98 23.22
CA VAL A 237 22.99 14.45 21.95
C VAL A 237 22.68 13.44 20.85
N LYS A 238 22.05 13.91 19.78
CA LYS A 238 21.74 13.11 18.59
C LYS A 238 22.98 12.95 17.73
N LEU A 239 23.30 11.72 17.33
CA LEU A 239 24.38 11.39 16.42
C LEU A 239 23.85 10.80 15.12
N ASN A 240 24.45 11.20 14.01
CA ASN A 240 24.09 10.77 12.66
C ASN A 240 24.71 9.40 12.31
N PRO A 241 24.12 8.63 11.38
CA PRO A 241 24.60 7.30 11.02
C PRO A 241 25.91 7.36 10.23
N THR A 242 26.20 8.51 9.63
CA THR A 242 27.45 8.87 8.95
C THR A 242 28.68 8.68 9.85
N LEU A 243 28.50 8.72 11.18
CA LEU A 243 29.53 8.43 12.17
C LEU A 243 30.14 7.02 12.03
N LEU A 244 29.43 6.09 11.39
CA LEU A 244 29.96 4.75 11.06
C LEU A 244 31.13 4.85 10.06
N GLY A 245 31.09 5.83 9.16
CA GLY A 245 32.06 6.07 8.10
C GLY A 245 31.55 5.66 6.71
N ALA A 246 31.99 6.36 5.67
CA ALA A 246 31.47 6.21 4.31
C ALA A 246 31.60 4.79 3.74
N LYS A 247 32.76 4.17 3.91
CA LYS A 247 33.03 2.81 3.41
C LYS A 247 32.09 1.79 4.05
N GLU A 248 32.05 1.76 5.37
CA GLU A 248 31.26 0.77 6.13
C GLU A 248 29.76 0.96 5.91
N LEU A 249 29.29 2.22 5.90
CA LEU A 249 27.89 2.53 5.62
C LEU A 249 27.47 2.05 4.22
N ARG A 250 28.23 2.39 3.17
CA ARG A 250 27.92 1.98 1.78
C ARG A 250 28.03 0.48 1.57
N THR A 251 28.98 -0.18 2.25
CA THR A 251 29.09 -1.65 2.26
C THR A 251 27.80 -2.27 2.82
N ILE A 252 27.28 -1.75 3.93
CA ILE A 252 26.01 -2.25 4.49
C ILE A 252 24.85 -1.90 3.55
N LEU A 253 24.63 -0.63 3.25
CA LEU A 253 23.44 -0.17 2.53
C LEU A 253 23.35 -0.70 1.11
N ASN A 254 24.43 -0.58 0.33
CA ASN A 254 24.41 -0.82 -1.11
C ASN A 254 24.88 -2.23 -1.47
N GLU A 255 25.97 -2.71 -0.85
CA GLU A 255 26.56 -4.02 -1.22
C GLU A 255 25.86 -5.19 -0.53
N LYS A 256 25.59 -5.10 0.78
CA LYS A 256 24.96 -6.20 1.54
C LYS A 256 23.44 -6.18 1.48
N LEU A 257 22.82 -5.02 1.65
CA LEU A 257 21.37 -4.90 1.70
C LEU A 257 20.75 -4.62 0.32
N GLY A 258 21.54 -4.21 -0.68
CA GLY A 258 21.08 -4.06 -2.07
C GLY A 258 20.31 -2.78 -2.39
N PHE A 259 20.19 -1.81 -1.46
CA PHE A 259 19.42 -0.59 -1.70
C PHE A 259 20.09 0.34 -2.71
N LYS A 260 19.27 0.98 -3.55
CA LYS A 260 19.71 1.97 -4.56
C LYS A 260 19.97 3.37 -3.98
N THR A 261 19.64 3.58 -2.71
CA THR A 261 19.85 4.88 -2.05
C THR A 261 21.32 5.29 -2.08
N THR A 262 21.57 6.48 -2.60
CA THR A 262 22.92 7.06 -2.68
C THR A 262 23.11 8.09 -1.58
N VAL A 263 24.08 7.85 -0.69
CA VAL A 263 24.54 8.82 0.32
C VAL A 263 25.75 9.56 -0.24
N PRO A 264 25.68 10.89 -0.47
CA PRO A 264 26.77 11.64 -1.10
C PRO A 264 27.97 11.82 -0.16
N ASP A 265 29.16 12.06 -0.71
CA ASP A 265 30.38 12.26 0.10
C ASP A 265 30.28 13.49 1.03
N ILE A 266 29.58 14.54 0.58
CA ILE A 266 29.36 15.78 1.35
C ILE A 266 28.65 15.52 2.70
N ALA A 267 27.79 14.49 2.78
CA ALA A 267 27.13 14.09 4.02
C ALA A 267 28.12 13.58 5.07
N PHE A 268 29.28 13.06 4.65
CA PHE A 268 30.33 12.62 5.55
C PHE A 268 31.31 13.73 5.86
N GLU A 269 31.63 14.61 4.90
CA GLU A 269 32.65 15.67 5.06
C GLU A 269 32.34 16.59 6.24
N HIS A 270 31.10 17.05 6.32
CA HIS A 270 30.66 18.04 7.30
C HIS A 270 30.23 17.43 8.64
N ASP A 271 29.86 16.15 8.68
CA ASP A 271 29.39 15.50 9.90
C ASP A 271 30.55 15.16 10.87
N LEU A 272 30.17 15.04 12.15
CA LEU A 272 31.05 14.69 13.27
C LEU A 272 31.83 13.40 13.00
N LYS A 273 33.15 13.44 13.20
CA LYS A 273 34.03 12.28 13.04
C LYS A 273 34.08 11.44 14.30
N TYR A 274 34.35 10.14 14.12
CA TYR A 274 34.34 9.17 15.21
C TYR A 274 35.27 9.55 16.39
N PRO A 275 36.56 9.91 16.20
CA PRO A 275 37.43 10.26 17.31
C PRO A 275 36.95 11.48 18.11
N ASP A 276 36.44 12.51 17.41
CA ASP A 276 35.91 13.72 18.03
C ASP A 276 34.63 13.41 18.81
N ALA A 277 33.75 12.56 18.27
CA ALA A 277 32.54 12.12 18.97
C ALA A 277 32.87 11.45 20.31
N ILE A 278 33.87 10.57 20.35
CA ILE A 278 34.28 9.90 21.60
C ILE A 278 34.76 10.92 22.64
N LYS A 279 35.57 11.90 22.21
CA LYS A 279 36.05 12.98 23.10
C LYS A 279 34.89 13.79 23.66
N ILE A 280 33.97 14.24 22.81
CA ILE A 280 32.80 15.03 23.21
C ILE A 280 31.91 14.23 24.17
N ILE A 281 31.63 12.96 23.87
CA ILE A 281 30.83 12.08 24.73
C ILE A 281 31.43 12.01 26.15
N ARG A 282 32.75 11.76 26.26
CA ARG A 282 33.43 11.68 27.55
C ARG A 282 33.40 13.02 28.31
N ASN A 283 33.58 14.13 27.61
CA ASN A 283 33.53 15.46 28.22
C ASN A 283 32.12 15.78 28.76
N LEU A 284 31.08 15.53 27.97
CA LEU A 284 29.69 15.78 28.36
C LEU A 284 29.21 14.84 29.48
N GLN A 285 29.69 13.59 29.52
CA GLN A 285 29.47 12.69 30.66
C GLN A 285 30.05 13.29 31.95
N ASN A 286 31.26 13.84 31.90
CA ASN A 286 31.89 14.49 33.05
C ASN A 286 31.14 15.76 33.48
N ASP A 287 30.72 16.60 32.54
CA ASP A 287 29.94 17.82 32.82
C ASP A 287 28.59 17.49 33.48
N ALA A 288 27.91 16.46 32.96
CA ALA A 288 26.65 15.98 33.52
C ALA A 288 26.83 15.43 34.93
N GLN A 289 27.89 14.65 35.17
CA GLN A 289 28.21 14.12 36.50
C GLN A 289 28.49 15.24 37.51
N LYS A 290 29.27 16.26 37.13
CA LYS A 290 29.56 17.42 37.99
C LYS A 290 28.31 18.24 38.31
N THR A 291 27.40 18.35 37.35
CA THR A 291 26.18 19.16 37.50
C THR A 291 25.03 18.40 38.19
N GLY A 292 25.11 17.08 38.26
CA GLY A 292 24.07 16.23 38.84
C GLY A 292 22.89 15.97 37.90
N VAL A 293 23.12 16.03 36.59
CA VAL A 293 22.11 15.70 35.55
C VAL A 293 22.50 14.43 34.80
N GLN A 294 21.62 13.95 33.93
CA GLN A 294 21.86 12.74 33.13
C GLN A 294 22.23 13.15 31.70
N PHE A 295 23.21 12.45 31.14
CA PHE A 295 23.64 12.60 29.76
C PHE A 295 23.44 11.28 29.01
N SER A 296 22.99 11.36 27.76
CA SER A 296 22.83 10.19 26.90
C SER A 296 23.03 10.54 25.43
N ILE A 297 23.11 9.51 24.60
CA ILE A 297 23.22 9.64 23.14
C ILE A 297 21.98 9.12 22.46
N LYS A 298 21.56 9.79 21.38
CA LYS A 298 20.50 9.31 20.49
C LYS A 298 21.07 8.86 19.16
N LEU A 299 20.81 7.61 18.77
CA LEU A 299 21.09 7.14 17.41
C LEU A 299 19.87 7.38 16.50
N THR A 300 20.12 8.19 15.47
CA THR A 300 19.10 8.89 14.68
C THR A 300 18.15 8.00 13.86
N ASN A 301 17.06 8.63 13.43
CA ASN A 301 15.98 8.13 12.59
C ASN A 301 16.14 8.42 11.09
N THR A 302 17.13 9.22 10.67
CA THR A 302 17.29 9.65 9.27
C THR A 302 18.74 9.61 8.78
N LEU A 303 18.90 9.43 7.47
CA LEU A 303 20.16 9.44 6.73
C LEU A 303 20.01 10.30 5.47
N GLU A 304 20.84 11.32 5.31
CA GLU A 304 20.84 12.18 4.13
C GLU A 304 21.16 11.37 2.86
N SER A 305 20.43 11.61 1.78
CA SER A 305 20.56 10.91 0.51
C SER A 305 20.19 11.76 -0.69
N VAL A 306 20.68 11.38 -1.87
CA VAL A 306 20.33 12.02 -3.14
C VAL A 306 18.89 11.65 -3.50
N ASN A 307 18.09 12.65 -3.87
CA ASN A 307 16.73 12.42 -4.33
C ASN A 307 16.73 11.70 -5.68
N HIS A 308 16.15 10.50 -5.70
CA HIS A 308 15.95 9.67 -6.89
C HIS A 308 14.45 9.36 -7.13
N LYS A 309 13.55 10.01 -6.38
CA LYS A 309 12.10 9.77 -6.44
C LYS A 309 11.42 10.91 -7.20
N ASN A 310 10.41 10.56 -7.99
CA ASN A 310 9.59 11.51 -8.74
C ASN A 310 8.40 12.08 -7.93
N ILE A 311 8.29 11.74 -6.65
CA ILE A 311 7.18 12.15 -5.79
C ILE A 311 7.37 13.56 -5.19
N PHE A 312 8.62 13.96 -4.96
CA PHE A 312 8.97 15.28 -4.46
C PHE A 312 9.06 16.29 -5.60
N PRO A 313 8.91 17.59 -5.32
CA PRO A 313 9.09 18.63 -6.33
C PRO A 313 10.46 18.53 -7.05
N PRO A 314 10.54 18.79 -8.37
CA PRO A 314 11.77 18.61 -9.15
C PRO A 314 12.99 19.42 -8.68
N HIS A 315 12.79 20.47 -7.87
CA HIS A 315 13.87 21.28 -7.30
C HIS A 315 14.54 20.64 -6.08
N GLU A 316 13.92 19.63 -5.47
CA GLU A 316 14.49 18.91 -4.33
C GLU A 316 15.54 17.90 -4.80
N LYS A 317 16.81 18.24 -4.61
CA LYS A 317 17.95 17.37 -5.01
C LYS A 317 18.37 16.40 -3.90
N MET A 318 18.05 16.73 -2.66
CA MET A 318 18.41 15.98 -1.46
C MET A 318 17.16 15.55 -0.72
N MET A 319 17.25 14.44 0.01
CA MET A 319 16.20 13.91 0.86
C MET A 319 16.81 13.16 2.05
N TYR A 320 15.97 12.68 2.95
CA TYR A 320 16.38 11.91 4.11
C TYR A 320 15.72 10.53 4.10
N MET A 321 16.52 9.48 4.08
CA MET A 321 16.09 8.08 4.18
C MET A 321 15.87 7.67 5.64
N SER A 322 14.83 6.89 5.89
CA SER A 322 14.44 6.31 7.18
C SER A 322 13.81 4.92 6.97
N GLY A 323 13.41 4.25 8.05
CA GLY A 323 12.77 2.92 7.97
C GLY A 323 13.78 1.78 8.02
N ARG A 324 13.40 0.61 7.47
CA ARG A 324 14.09 -0.67 7.72
C ARG A 324 15.56 -0.68 7.27
N ALA A 325 15.89 -0.01 6.18
CA ALA A 325 17.26 0.11 5.66
C ALA A 325 18.23 0.75 6.67
N LEU A 326 17.72 1.64 7.54
CA LEU A 326 18.54 2.33 8.53
C LEU A 326 18.87 1.46 9.76
N HIS A 327 18.08 0.39 9.99
CA HIS A 327 18.22 -0.43 11.19
C HIS A 327 19.59 -1.13 11.28
N PRO A 328 20.06 -1.87 10.25
CA PRO A 328 21.36 -2.53 10.33
C PRO A 328 22.53 -1.55 10.47
N ILE A 329 22.45 -0.38 9.82
CA ILE A 329 23.48 0.67 9.90
C ILE A 329 23.60 1.18 11.34
N SER A 330 22.48 1.58 11.95
CA SER A 330 22.49 2.17 13.29
C SER A 330 22.74 1.15 14.39
N ILE A 331 22.33 -0.11 14.23
CA ILE A 331 22.69 -1.19 15.16
C ILE A 331 24.21 -1.45 15.12
N ASN A 332 24.83 -1.45 13.94
CA ASN A 332 26.29 -1.60 13.84
C ASN A 332 27.04 -0.39 14.41
N LEU A 333 26.49 0.83 14.28
CA LEU A 333 27.00 2.00 14.98
C LEU A 333 26.84 1.88 16.51
N ALA A 334 25.70 1.38 16.99
CA ALA A 334 25.47 1.12 18.41
C ALA A 334 26.48 0.10 18.96
N LYS A 335 26.72 -1.01 18.24
CA LYS A 335 27.77 -2.00 18.54
C LYS A 335 29.14 -1.34 18.68
N LYS A 336 29.52 -0.52 17.70
CA LYS A 336 30.81 0.18 17.69
C LYS A 336 30.98 1.10 18.91
N LEU A 337 29.97 1.92 19.21
CA LEU A 337 29.98 2.81 20.37
C LEU A 337 29.96 2.04 21.70
N GLN A 338 29.09 1.05 21.86
CA GLN A 338 29.01 0.30 23.11
C GLN A 338 30.29 -0.47 23.41
N ASN A 339 30.98 -1.03 22.41
CA ASN A 339 32.28 -1.66 22.62
C ASN A 339 33.35 -0.64 23.07
N GLU A 340 33.37 0.57 22.51
CA GLU A 340 34.29 1.64 22.94
C GLU A 340 34.07 2.08 24.40
N PHE A 341 32.83 1.98 24.88
CA PHE A 341 32.44 2.34 26.26
C PHE A 341 32.19 1.14 27.18
N ASN A 342 32.59 -0.07 26.78
CA ASN A 342 32.38 -1.32 27.53
C ASN A 342 30.92 -1.53 28.01
N GLY A 343 29.95 -1.19 27.17
CA GLY A 343 28.51 -1.30 27.46
C GLY A 343 27.94 -0.22 28.40
N GLY A 344 28.76 0.73 28.83
CA GLY A 344 28.38 1.77 29.80
C GLY A 344 27.71 3.00 29.21
N LEU A 345 27.52 3.08 27.89
CA LEU A 345 26.93 4.25 27.24
C LEU A 345 25.39 4.16 27.29
N ASP A 346 24.74 5.22 27.77
CA ASP A 346 23.28 5.36 27.74
C ASP A 346 22.84 5.80 26.33
N ILE A 347 22.16 4.90 25.61
CA ILE A 347 21.75 5.11 24.22
C ILE A 347 20.22 4.99 24.10
N THR A 348 19.57 6.08 23.69
CA THR A 348 18.21 6.06 23.16
C THR A 348 18.24 5.78 21.65
N PHE A 349 17.26 5.02 21.15
CA PHE A 349 17.32 4.43 19.82
C PHE A 349 16.03 4.62 19.02
N SER A 350 16.15 4.82 17.70
CA SER A 350 15.00 5.05 16.82
C SER A 350 15.08 4.40 15.44
N ALA A 351 16.29 4.15 14.94
CA ALA A 351 16.57 3.74 13.56
C ALA A 351 15.84 2.45 13.14
N GLY A 352 14.82 2.58 12.28
CA GLY A 352 14.12 1.46 11.65
C GLY A 352 13.50 0.48 12.65
N VAL A 353 13.22 0.92 13.88
CA VAL A 353 12.55 0.09 14.87
C VAL A 353 11.12 -0.15 14.44
N ASP A 354 10.71 -1.41 14.55
CA ASP A 354 9.38 -1.85 14.17
C ASP A 354 8.80 -2.90 15.12
N ALA A 355 7.57 -3.36 14.87
CA ALA A 355 6.92 -4.35 15.71
C ALA A 355 7.69 -5.69 15.80
N PHE A 356 8.52 -6.03 14.82
CA PHE A 356 9.24 -7.31 14.78
C PHE A 356 10.61 -7.27 15.44
N ASN A 357 11.22 -6.09 15.59
CA ASN A 357 12.57 -5.96 16.16
C ASN A 357 12.64 -5.17 17.49
N VAL A 358 11.52 -4.62 17.97
CA VAL A 358 11.49 -3.84 19.22
C VAL A 358 12.02 -4.61 20.44
N THR A 359 11.76 -5.92 20.51
CA THR A 359 12.24 -6.78 21.60
C THR A 359 13.75 -6.97 21.55
N ASP A 360 14.34 -7.09 20.35
CA ASP A 360 15.79 -7.21 20.18
C ASP A 360 16.50 -5.91 20.59
N VAL A 361 15.97 -4.76 20.17
CA VAL A 361 16.49 -3.44 20.54
C VAL A 361 16.44 -3.23 22.06
N PHE A 362 15.33 -3.62 22.70
CA PHE A 362 15.21 -3.55 24.16
C PHE A 362 16.21 -4.48 24.86
N THR A 363 16.41 -5.70 24.34
CA THR A 363 17.38 -6.68 24.89
C THR A 363 18.83 -6.18 24.77
N CYS A 364 19.13 -5.39 23.72
CA CYS A 364 20.41 -4.69 23.57
C CYS A 364 20.62 -3.54 24.58
N ASN A 365 19.67 -3.30 25.51
CA ASN A 365 19.64 -2.18 26.44
C ASN A 365 19.68 -0.80 25.74
N LEU A 366 19.15 -0.71 24.52
CA LEU A 366 19.01 0.52 23.77
C LEU A 366 17.63 1.12 24.06
N ARG A 367 17.55 2.02 25.05
CA ARG A 367 16.27 2.55 25.56
C ARG A 367 16.43 3.96 26.17
N PRO A 368 15.40 4.83 26.12
CA PRO A 368 14.07 4.61 25.51
C PRO A 368 14.11 4.34 24.01
N ILE A 369 13.07 3.69 23.50
CA ILE A 369 12.92 3.36 22.08
C ILE A 369 11.87 4.30 21.49
N THR A 370 12.23 5.07 20.47
CA THR A 370 11.31 6.00 19.82
C THR A 370 11.06 5.64 18.37
N VAL A 371 9.82 5.79 17.90
CA VAL A 371 9.44 5.41 16.54
C VAL A 371 8.76 6.57 15.80
N SER A 372 8.96 6.64 14.48
CA SER A 372 8.21 7.53 13.59
C SER A 372 7.81 6.83 12.29
N SER A 373 8.77 6.24 11.56
CA SER A 373 8.52 5.65 10.23
C SER A 373 7.45 4.54 10.25
N ASP A 374 7.49 3.60 11.21
CA ASP A 374 6.48 2.53 11.32
C ASP A 374 5.08 3.07 11.68
N LEU A 375 4.99 4.21 12.38
CA LEU A 375 3.73 4.88 12.68
C LEU A 375 3.21 5.76 11.52
N LEU A 376 4.04 6.02 10.52
CA LEU A 376 3.62 6.65 9.25
C LEU A 376 3.11 5.61 8.25
N LYS A 377 3.37 4.32 8.50
CA LYS A 377 2.80 3.21 7.73
C LYS A 377 1.39 2.84 8.23
N PRO A 378 0.60 2.10 7.42
CA PRO A 378 -0.73 1.65 7.81
C PRO A 378 -0.76 0.98 9.19
N GLY A 379 -1.86 1.19 9.92
CA GLY A 379 -1.97 0.86 11.35
C GLY A 379 -1.64 2.02 12.29
N GLY A 380 -0.76 2.93 11.88
CA GLY A 380 -0.53 4.21 12.55
C GLY A 380 -0.22 4.09 14.04
N TYR A 381 -0.73 5.00 14.85
CA TYR A 381 -0.58 4.97 16.32
C TYR A 381 -1.01 3.65 16.97
N GLY A 382 -2.06 3.00 16.45
CA GLY A 382 -2.57 1.74 16.98
C GLY A 382 -1.54 0.62 16.98
N ARG A 383 -0.52 0.71 16.12
CA ARG A 383 0.63 -0.19 16.04
C ARG A 383 1.36 -0.36 17.38
N LEU A 384 1.42 0.70 18.19
CA LEU A 384 2.13 0.69 19.47
C LEU A 384 1.58 -0.36 20.45
N SER A 385 0.29 -0.71 20.34
CA SER A 385 -0.29 -1.81 21.12
C SER A 385 0.47 -3.12 20.93
N GLN A 386 0.89 -3.43 19.70
CA GLN A 386 1.65 -4.63 19.38
C GLN A 386 3.07 -4.57 19.94
N TYR A 387 3.70 -3.40 19.96
CA TYR A 387 5.04 -3.25 20.54
C TYR A 387 5.01 -3.62 22.02
N ILE A 388 4.01 -3.12 22.73
CA ILE A 388 3.85 -3.36 24.16
C ILE A 388 3.50 -4.82 24.45
N GLU A 389 2.62 -5.43 23.64
CA GLU A 389 2.35 -6.88 23.72
C GLU A 389 3.63 -7.72 23.54
N ASN A 390 4.47 -7.37 22.57
CA ASN A 390 5.73 -8.07 22.33
C ASN A 390 6.70 -7.90 23.51
N LEU A 391 6.77 -6.71 24.11
CA LEU A 391 7.60 -6.45 25.29
C LEU A 391 7.10 -7.17 26.56
N LYS A 392 5.80 -7.46 26.69
CA LYS A 392 5.27 -8.25 27.82
C LYS A 392 5.84 -9.66 27.89
N GLY A 393 6.24 -10.23 26.75
CA GLY A 393 6.76 -11.59 26.65
C GLY A 393 8.28 -11.72 26.83
N ILE A 394 9.00 -10.63 27.12
CA ILE A 394 10.46 -10.65 27.14
C ILE A 394 11.03 -11.35 28.38
N THR A 395 12.14 -12.07 28.20
CA THR A 395 12.93 -12.67 29.30
C THR A 395 14.37 -12.13 29.22
N ASN A 396 14.85 -11.49 30.29
CA ASN A 396 16.17 -10.83 30.32
C ASN A 396 17.24 -11.74 30.93
N ASN A 397 17.70 -12.73 30.17
CA ASN A 397 18.74 -13.69 30.62
C ASN A 397 20.12 -13.47 29.97
N HIS A 398 20.28 -12.43 29.13
CA HIS A 398 21.50 -12.20 28.36
C HIS A 398 22.26 -10.97 28.84
N ASN A 399 23.59 -10.99 28.70
CA ASN A 399 24.40 -9.78 28.76
C ASN A 399 24.07 -8.91 27.53
N ALA A 400 23.66 -7.67 27.76
CA ALA A 400 23.17 -6.78 26.71
C ALA A 400 24.23 -6.45 25.64
N LEU A 401 25.51 -6.31 26.03
CA LEU A 401 26.59 -6.02 25.10
C LEU A 401 26.89 -7.23 24.19
N ASP A 402 26.95 -8.42 24.77
CA ASP A 402 27.15 -9.66 24.02
C ASP A 402 25.99 -9.91 23.04
N TYR A 403 24.75 -9.66 23.49
CA TYR A 403 23.57 -9.76 22.64
C TYR A 403 23.61 -8.76 21.49
N LEU A 404 23.94 -7.48 21.77
CA LEU A 404 24.10 -6.45 20.74
C LEU A 404 25.15 -6.85 19.70
N ASN A 405 26.28 -7.42 20.14
CA ASN A 405 27.34 -7.86 19.24
C ASN A 405 26.84 -8.94 18.26
N GLN A 406 26.08 -9.93 18.75
CA GLN A 406 25.47 -10.99 17.94
C GLN A 406 24.35 -10.45 17.05
N TYR A 407 23.47 -9.61 17.61
CA TYR A 407 22.34 -9.04 16.88
C TYR A 407 22.79 -8.18 15.71
N ALA A 408 23.84 -7.38 15.89
CA ALA A 408 24.43 -6.56 14.82
C ALA A 408 24.95 -7.38 13.63
N ASP A 409 25.44 -8.59 13.86
CA ASP A 409 25.89 -9.49 12.78
C ASP A 409 24.68 -10.18 12.12
N ASN A 410 23.66 -10.53 12.91
CA ASN A 410 22.44 -11.16 12.41
C ASN A 410 21.64 -10.23 11.47
N VAL A 411 21.51 -8.94 11.81
CA VAL A 411 20.74 -7.98 10.98
C VAL A 411 21.34 -7.74 9.60
N LEU A 412 22.64 -8.01 9.39
CA LEU A 412 23.29 -7.88 8.07
C LEU A 412 22.91 -9.00 7.11
N ASN A 413 22.61 -10.19 7.62
CA ASN A 413 22.28 -11.38 6.83
C ASN A 413 20.77 -11.69 6.81
N ASN A 414 19.96 -10.87 7.48
CA ASN A 414 18.52 -11.07 7.56
C ASN A 414 17.81 -10.41 6.37
N PHE A 415 17.21 -11.25 5.52
CA PHE A 415 16.48 -10.84 4.33
C PHE A 415 15.36 -9.81 4.57
N ALA A 416 14.82 -9.72 5.80
CA ALA A 416 13.83 -8.68 6.14
C ALA A 416 14.37 -7.25 5.96
N TYR A 417 15.70 -7.06 5.98
CA TYR A 417 16.35 -5.77 5.76
C TYR A 417 16.92 -5.60 4.34
N HIS A 418 16.77 -6.59 3.45
CA HIS A 418 17.30 -6.53 2.09
C HIS A 418 16.29 -5.91 1.11
N ASP A 419 16.76 -5.15 0.13
CA ASP A 419 15.93 -4.69 -0.98
C ASP A 419 15.50 -5.86 -1.86
N ASN A 420 14.33 -5.76 -2.49
CA ASN A 420 13.89 -6.72 -3.49
C ASN A 420 14.08 -6.11 -4.89
N PRO A 421 15.14 -6.48 -5.63
CA PRO A 421 15.45 -5.87 -6.92
C PRO A 421 14.45 -6.23 -8.03
N LEU A 422 13.62 -7.28 -7.82
CA LEU A 422 12.69 -7.78 -8.82
C LEU A 422 11.34 -7.05 -8.82
N GLN A 423 10.93 -6.46 -7.70
CA GLN A 423 9.63 -5.81 -7.61
C GLN A 423 9.59 -4.72 -6.54
N GLU A 424 9.39 -3.47 -6.98
CA GLU A 424 9.06 -2.39 -6.06
C GLU A 424 7.60 -2.52 -5.57
N PRO A 425 7.33 -2.37 -4.26
CA PRO A 425 5.97 -2.43 -3.75
C PRO A 425 5.11 -1.36 -4.42
N ASN A 426 3.94 -1.70 -4.97
CA ASN A 426 3.06 -0.70 -5.57
C ASN A 426 1.58 -1.05 -5.37
N ILE A 427 0.94 -0.34 -4.44
CA ILE A 427 -0.48 -0.55 -4.11
C ILE A 427 -1.46 0.14 -5.07
N LYS A 428 -0.98 1.03 -5.95
CA LYS A 428 -1.82 1.86 -6.81
C LYS A 428 -2.48 1.04 -7.91
N ASN A 429 -3.79 1.25 -8.10
CA ASN A 429 -4.60 0.81 -9.23
C ASN A 429 -4.93 2.01 -10.15
N ASN A 430 -5.57 1.78 -11.29
CA ASN A 430 -5.91 2.85 -12.24
C ASN A 430 -7.23 3.58 -11.93
N LEU A 431 -7.82 3.37 -10.74
CA LEU A 431 -9.08 4.00 -10.36
C LEU A 431 -8.86 5.42 -9.86
N LYS A 432 -9.84 6.30 -10.12
CA LYS A 432 -9.91 7.62 -9.49
C LYS A 432 -10.45 7.50 -8.07
N LEU A 433 -10.01 8.40 -7.18
CA LEU A 433 -10.58 8.49 -5.84
C LEU A 433 -11.93 9.20 -5.92
N ASN A 434 -13.01 8.48 -5.62
CA ASN A 434 -14.35 9.08 -5.59
C ASN A 434 -14.52 10.01 -4.38
N TYR A 435 -15.36 11.03 -4.53
CA TYR A 435 -15.70 11.99 -3.46
C TYR A 435 -16.40 11.29 -2.29
N PHE A 436 -17.44 10.50 -2.58
CA PHE A 436 -18.08 9.51 -1.69
C PHE A 436 -17.81 8.09 -2.20
N ASP A 437 -18.07 7.06 -1.39
CA ASP A 437 -17.99 5.64 -1.78
C ASP A 437 -16.61 5.22 -2.34
N CYS A 438 -15.56 5.44 -1.55
CA CYS A 438 -14.18 5.12 -1.93
C CYS A 438 -13.65 3.77 -1.41
N ILE A 439 -14.43 3.02 -0.65
CA ILE A 439 -13.99 1.74 -0.07
C ILE A 439 -14.01 0.68 -1.17
N LYS A 440 -12.84 0.15 -1.51
CA LYS A 440 -12.66 -0.95 -2.46
C LYS A 440 -11.46 -1.78 -2.06
N ALA A 441 -11.55 -3.10 -2.25
CA ALA A 441 -10.41 -3.97 -2.08
C ALA A 441 -9.56 -3.95 -3.36
N PRO A 442 -8.31 -3.46 -3.31
CA PRO A 442 -7.47 -3.32 -4.50
C PRO A 442 -7.15 -4.64 -5.19
N CYS A 443 -7.14 -5.75 -4.44
CA CYS A 443 -6.97 -7.09 -5.00
C CYS A 443 -8.12 -7.49 -5.94
N MET A 444 -9.35 -7.02 -5.70
CA MET A 444 -10.51 -7.29 -6.57
C MET A 444 -10.41 -6.51 -7.88
N ASP A 445 -9.98 -5.24 -7.82
CA ASP A 445 -9.83 -4.37 -9.00
C ASP A 445 -8.69 -4.83 -9.92
N ALA A 446 -7.63 -5.39 -9.34
CA ALA A 446 -6.49 -5.94 -10.08
C ALA A 446 -6.78 -7.30 -10.74
N CYS A 447 -7.78 -8.03 -10.26
CA CYS A 447 -8.17 -9.31 -10.82
C CYS A 447 -9.04 -9.11 -12.06
N ALA A 448 -8.65 -9.69 -13.20
CA ALA A 448 -9.38 -9.50 -14.46
C ALA A 448 -10.83 -10.04 -14.44
N THR A 449 -11.13 -10.98 -13.54
CA THR A 449 -12.49 -11.50 -13.31
C THR A 449 -13.23 -10.77 -12.17
N HIS A 450 -12.66 -9.72 -11.58
CA HIS A 450 -13.19 -9.04 -10.40
C HIS A 450 -13.59 -10.01 -9.27
N GLN A 451 -12.78 -11.04 -9.07
CA GLN A 451 -12.99 -12.07 -8.05
C GLN A 451 -13.24 -11.44 -6.68
N ASP A 452 -14.27 -11.89 -5.95
CA ASP A 452 -14.51 -11.46 -4.56
C ASP A 452 -13.54 -12.15 -3.59
N ILE A 453 -12.31 -11.63 -3.59
CA ILE A 453 -11.19 -12.16 -2.82
C ILE A 453 -11.41 -12.05 -1.31
N PRO A 454 -11.81 -10.89 -0.76
CA PRO A 454 -12.03 -10.76 0.67
C PRO A 454 -13.04 -11.78 1.22
N SER A 455 -14.12 -12.08 0.49
CA SER A 455 -15.16 -12.99 0.96
C SER A 455 -14.70 -14.45 1.00
N TYR A 456 -14.10 -15.00 -0.07
CA TYR A 456 -13.64 -16.41 0.01
C TYR A 456 -12.48 -16.58 0.98
N ILE A 457 -11.63 -15.56 1.14
CA ILE A 457 -10.58 -15.58 2.16
C ILE A 457 -11.19 -15.54 3.57
N TYR A 458 -12.22 -14.72 3.80
CA TYR A 458 -12.95 -14.70 5.07
C TYR A 458 -13.54 -16.08 5.43
N TYR A 459 -14.24 -16.72 4.49
CA TYR A 459 -14.79 -18.06 4.71
C TYR A 459 -13.70 -19.10 4.93
N THR A 460 -12.58 -19.01 4.20
CA THR A 460 -11.41 -19.86 4.44
C THR A 460 -10.88 -19.69 5.86
N ALA A 461 -10.70 -18.46 6.34
CA ALA A 461 -10.24 -18.19 7.71
C ALA A 461 -11.18 -18.80 8.77
N LYS A 462 -12.49 -18.86 8.49
CA LYS A 462 -13.50 -19.48 9.36
C LYS A 462 -13.61 -21.01 9.21
N GLY A 463 -12.92 -21.60 8.23
CA GLY A 463 -12.99 -23.03 7.94
C GLY A 463 -14.17 -23.47 7.08
N ASP A 464 -14.93 -22.51 6.53
CA ASP A 464 -16.06 -22.78 5.62
C ASP A 464 -15.57 -22.81 4.17
N PHE A 465 -14.84 -23.88 3.83
CA PHE A 465 -14.22 -24.01 2.51
C PHE A 465 -15.23 -24.20 1.38
N GLN A 466 -16.41 -24.74 1.70
CA GLN A 466 -17.49 -24.91 0.73
C GLN A 466 -18.05 -23.55 0.30
N LYS A 467 -18.40 -22.66 1.24
CA LYS A 467 -18.80 -21.29 0.90
C LYS A 467 -17.68 -20.52 0.18
N ALA A 468 -16.43 -20.70 0.60
CA ALA A 468 -15.29 -20.09 -0.08
C ALA A 468 -15.23 -20.52 -1.56
N TYR A 469 -15.42 -21.81 -1.83
CA TYR A 469 -15.42 -22.36 -3.19
C TYR A 469 -16.58 -21.83 -4.04
N GLU A 470 -17.78 -21.73 -3.46
CA GLU A 470 -18.97 -21.15 -4.11
C GLU A 470 -18.74 -19.68 -4.51
N VAL A 471 -18.15 -18.88 -3.61
CA VAL A 471 -17.76 -17.49 -3.91
C VAL A 471 -16.76 -17.42 -5.05
N ILE A 472 -15.82 -18.36 -5.14
CA ILE A 472 -14.86 -18.42 -6.25
C ILE A 472 -15.59 -18.68 -7.57
N LEU A 473 -16.42 -19.73 -7.61
CA LEU A 473 -17.10 -20.18 -8.82
C LEU A 473 -18.08 -19.16 -9.42
N LYS A 474 -18.67 -18.28 -8.60
CA LYS A 474 -19.53 -17.17 -9.08
C LYS A 474 -18.82 -16.26 -10.10
N LYS A 475 -17.50 -16.11 -10.00
CA LYS A 475 -16.72 -15.18 -10.83
C LYS A 475 -15.60 -15.85 -11.63
N ASN A 476 -15.27 -17.09 -11.32
CA ASN A 476 -14.16 -17.81 -11.93
C ASN A 476 -14.50 -19.29 -12.22
N PRO A 477 -14.62 -19.69 -13.50
CA PRO A 477 -14.87 -21.09 -13.87
C PRO A 477 -13.65 -22.01 -13.78
N PHE A 478 -12.45 -21.49 -13.51
CA PHE A 478 -11.18 -22.26 -13.45
C PHE A 478 -10.45 -22.18 -12.09
N PRO A 479 -11.11 -22.43 -10.94
CA PRO A 479 -10.47 -22.36 -9.63
C PRO A 479 -9.28 -23.32 -9.47
N ASN A 480 -9.36 -24.55 -10.00
CA ASN A 480 -8.30 -25.54 -9.85
C ASN A 480 -7.06 -25.15 -10.66
N SER A 481 -7.25 -24.75 -11.91
CA SER A 481 -6.15 -24.38 -12.81
C SER A 481 -5.52 -23.03 -12.43
N LEU A 482 -6.34 -22.01 -12.17
CA LEU A 482 -5.86 -20.69 -11.76
C LEU A 482 -5.33 -20.66 -10.32
N GLY A 483 -5.68 -21.64 -9.47
CA GLY A 483 -5.00 -21.84 -8.20
C GLY A 483 -3.53 -22.26 -8.38
N MET A 484 -3.15 -22.79 -9.54
CA MET A 484 -1.78 -23.25 -9.79
C MET A 484 -0.93 -22.23 -10.55
N VAL A 485 -1.49 -21.57 -11.57
CA VAL A 485 -0.69 -20.81 -12.55
C VAL A 485 -1.18 -19.38 -12.80
N CYS A 486 -2.09 -18.88 -11.99
CA CYS A 486 -2.49 -17.47 -12.06
C CYS A 486 -1.28 -16.58 -11.77
N ASN A 487 -1.08 -15.56 -12.59
CA ASN A 487 -0.04 -14.56 -12.37
C ASN A 487 -0.35 -13.59 -11.21
N HIS A 488 -1.47 -13.81 -10.52
CA HIS A 488 -1.80 -13.26 -9.20
C HIS A 488 -1.57 -11.75 -9.05
N ALA A 489 -1.87 -10.95 -10.08
CA ALA A 489 -1.80 -9.48 -10.03
C ALA A 489 -2.52 -8.88 -8.80
N CYS A 490 -3.54 -9.56 -8.29
CA CYS A 490 -4.23 -9.22 -7.05
C CYS A 490 -3.33 -9.17 -5.79
N GLN A 491 -2.31 -10.03 -5.70
CA GLN A 491 -1.36 -10.08 -4.59
C GLN A 491 -0.41 -8.88 -4.60
N THR A 492 0.07 -8.50 -5.79
CA THR A 492 0.91 -7.30 -5.99
C THR A 492 0.22 -6.01 -5.55
N LYS A 493 -1.12 -6.04 -5.46
CA LYS A 493 -1.99 -4.95 -4.99
C LYS A 493 -2.61 -5.24 -3.63
N CYS A 494 -2.14 -6.23 -2.88
CA CYS A 494 -2.61 -6.48 -1.53
C CYS A 494 -2.12 -5.36 -0.61
N THR A 495 -3.01 -4.73 0.17
CA THR A 495 -2.63 -3.64 1.09
C THR A 495 -1.59 -4.09 2.13
N ARG A 496 -1.47 -5.40 2.39
CA ARG A 496 -0.47 -5.94 3.31
C ARG A 496 0.98 -5.74 2.90
N ILE A 497 1.30 -5.46 1.63
CA ILE A 497 2.67 -5.09 1.22
C ILE A 497 3.21 -3.88 1.98
N ASN A 498 2.32 -3.01 2.48
CA ASN A 498 2.68 -1.83 3.29
C ASN A 498 2.71 -2.12 4.80
N TYR A 499 2.39 -3.35 5.20
CA TYR A 499 2.40 -3.85 6.57
C TYR A 499 3.55 -4.83 6.75
N ASP A 500 3.48 -5.95 6.07
CA ASP A 500 4.34 -7.12 6.20
C ASP A 500 4.35 -7.81 4.82
N ASP A 501 4.08 -9.10 4.74
CA ASP A 501 4.04 -9.85 3.50
C ASP A 501 2.65 -9.73 2.85
N ASP A 502 2.56 -9.82 1.53
CA ASP A 502 1.26 -9.99 0.86
C ASP A 502 0.56 -11.29 1.29
N LEU A 503 -0.68 -11.45 0.83
CA LEU A 503 -1.43 -12.68 1.09
C LEU A 503 -1.12 -13.69 0.00
N LEU A 504 -1.00 -14.97 0.35
CA LEU A 504 -0.94 -16.08 -0.62
C LEU A 504 -2.32 -16.35 -1.25
N ILE A 505 -2.87 -15.37 -1.98
CA ILE A 505 -4.22 -15.38 -2.54
C ILE A 505 -4.39 -16.55 -3.54
N ARG A 506 -3.38 -16.81 -4.37
CA ARG A 506 -3.38 -17.92 -5.34
C ARG A 506 -3.38 -19.27 -4.64
N GLU A 507 -2.55 -19.43 -3.62
CA GLU A 507 -2.38 -20.67 -2.88
C GLU A 507 -3.61 -20.98 -2.01
N ILE A 508 -4.21 -19.96 -1.38
CA ILE A 508 -5.50 -20.11 -0.69
C ILE A 508 -6.57 -20.59 -1.67
N LYS A 509 -6.66 -19.98 -2.87
CA LYS A 509 -7.62 -20.40 -3.90
C LYS A 509 -7.38 -21.84 -4.31
N ARG A 510 -6.12 -22.26 -4.50
CA ARG A 510 -5.76 -23.64 -4.80
C ARG A 510 -6.24 -24.60 -3.71
N PHE A 511 -5.93 -24.29 -2.46
CA PHE A 511 -6.36 -25.07 -1.31
C PHE A 511 -7.90 -25.22 -1.28
N VAL A 512 -8.63 -24.12 -1.44
CA VAL A 512 -10.10 -24.13 -1.48
C VAL A 512 -10.62 -24.96 -2.65
N ALA A 513 -10.01 -24.86 -3.83
CA ALA A 513 -10.39 -25.64 -5.01
C ALA A 513 -10.15 -27.14 -4.84
N ASP A 514 -9.02 -27.51 -4.23
CA ASP A 514 -8.68 -28.91 -3.94
C ASP A 514 -9.64 -29.53 -2.90
N TYR A 515 -10.18 -28.73 -1.97
CA TYR A 515 -11.13 -29.16 -0.94
C TYR A 515 -12.59 -29.14 -1.42
N GLY A 516 -12.95 -28.19 -2.30
CA GLY A 516 -14.31 -28.00 -2.79
C GLY A 516 -14.78 -29.15 -3.68
N ASN A 517 -15.76 -29.92 -3.21
CA ASN A 517 -16.17 -31.17 -3.87
C ASN A 517 -17.66 -31.21 -4.26
N ASN A 518 -18.34 -30.07 -4.36
CA ASN A 518 -19.78 -30.06 -4.66
C ASN A 518 -20.09 -29.41 -6.01
N GLU A 519 -20.30 -30.23 -7.04
CA GLU A 519 -20.71 -29.79 -8.38
C GLU A 519 -22.16 -29.25 -8.41
N SER A 520 -22.98 -29.49 -7.37
CA SER A 520 -24.43 -29.22 -7.40
C SER A 520 -24.85 -27.76 -7.17
N PHE A 521 -23.91 -26.87 -6.85
CA PHE A 521 -24.22 -25.47 -6.51
C PHE A 521 -24.72 -24.65 -7.71
N LEU A 522 -24.20 -24.90 -8.91
CA LEU A 522 -24.51 -24.07 -10.09
C LEU A 522 -25.44 -24.82 -11.02
N LYS A 523 -26.63 -24.24 -11.25
CA LYS A 523 -27.61 -24.77 -12.18
C LYS A 523 -27.91 -23.72 -13.26
N PRO A 524 -27.95 -24.11 -14.54
CA PRO A 524 -28.41 -23.23 -15.59
C PRO A 524 -29.84 -22.75 -15.34
N GLU A 525 -30.09 -21.49 -15.66
CA GLU A 525 -31.42 -20.94 -15.83
C GLU A 525 -32.16 -21.65 -16.99
N LYS A 526 -33.48 -21.44 -17.04
CA LYS A 526 -34.31 -21.97 -18.13
C LYS A 526 -33.80 -21.48 -19.48
N GLU A 527 -33.88 -22.35 -20.49
CA GLU A 527 -33.45 -22.00 -21.83
C GLU A 527 -34.21 -20.80 -22.38
N ASN A 528 -33.47 -19.80 -22.87
CA ASN A 528 -34.03 -18.53 -23.37
C ASN A 528 -34.25 -18.52 -24.90
N GLY A 529 -34.00 -19.64 -25.58
CA GLY A 529 -34.15 -19.80 -27.03
C GLY A 529 -33.05 -19.13 -27.88
N LYS A 530 -32.05 -18.49 -27.27
CA LYS A 530 -30.92 -17.86 -27.98
C LYS A 530 -29.72 -18.81 -28.05
N SER A 531 -28.99 -18.74 -29.15
CA SER A 531 -27.84 -19.60 -29.42
C SER A 531 -26.56 -18.80 -29.64
N VAL A 532 -25.44 -19.31 -29.14
CA VAL A 532 -24.10 -18.71 -29.31
C VAL A 532 -23.12 -19.74 -29.85
N ALA A 533 -22.43 -19.39 -30.94
CA ALA A 533 -21.30 -20.16 -31.46
C ALA A 533 -19.98 -19.54 -30.98
N ILE A 534 -19.13 -20.35 -30.36
CA ILE A 534 -17.82 -19.95 -29.83
C ILE A 534 -16.74 -20.66 -30.64
N ILE A 535 -15.75 -19.92 -31.12
CA ILE A 535 -14.66 -20.45 -31.94
C ILE A 535 -13.41 -20.53 -31.07
N GLY A 536 -13.03 -21.74 -30.67
CA GLY A 536 -11.91 -22.05 -29.78
C GLY A 536 -12.34 -22.46 -28.37
N ALA A 537 -11.89 -23.63 -27.92
CA ALA A 537 -12.10 -24.19 -26.59
C ALA A 537 -10.95 -23.84 -25.62
N GLY A 538 -10.33 -22.67 -25.79
CA GLY A 538 -9.39 -22.10 -24.82
C GLY A 538 -10.10 -21.45 -23.61
N PRO A 539 -9.34 -20.94 -22.63
CA PRO A 539 -9.87 -20.28 -21.43
C PRO A 539 -10.96 -19.24 -21.68
N SER A 540 -10.77 -18.40 -22.70
CA SER A 540 -11.70 -17.32 -23.04
C SER A 540 -13.04 -17.86 -23.52
N GLY A 541 -13.02 -18.81 -24.46
CA GLY A 541 -14.21 -19.44 -25.01
C GLY A 541 -14.99 -20.23 -23.97
N LEU A 542 -14.28 -21.07 -23.20
CA LEU A 542 -14.88 -21.85 -22.13
C LEU A 542 -15.46 -20.99 -21.00
N SER A 543 -14.81 -19.87 -20.65
CA SER A 543 -15.36 -18.93 -19.66
C SER A 543 -16.64 -18.28 -20.17
N CYS A 544 -16.65 -17.82 -21.42
CA CYS A 544 -17.87 -17.27 -22.04
C CYS A 544 -18.99 -18.31 -22.06
N ALA A 545 -18.68 -19.54 -22.46
CA ALA A 545 -19.62 -20.65 -22.49
C ALA A 545 -20.23 -20.94 -21.13
N TYR A 546 -19.42 -20.96 -20.08
CA TYR A 546 -19.86 -21.17 -18.70
C TYR A 546 -20.92 -20.15 -18.28
N PHE A 547 -20.63 -18.85 -18.43
CA PHE A 547 -21.56 -17.80 -18.01
C PHE A 547 -22.82 -17.76 -18.88
N LEU A 548 -22.68 -17.85 -20.21
CA LEU A 548 -23.82 -17.90 -21.13
C LEU A 548 -24.72 -19.11 -20.85
N ARG A 549 -24.13 -20.28 -20.62
CA ARG A 549 -24.90 -21.49 -20.33
C ARG A 549 -25.68 -21.34 -19.03
N LEU A 550 -25.06 -20.77 -17.99
CA LEU A 550 -25.73 -20.50 -16.72
C LEU A 550 -26.91 -19.53 -16.88
N ALA A 551 -26.83 -18.57 -17.79
CA ALA A 551 -27.90 -17.63 -18.12
C ALA A 551 -29.00 -18.21 -19.06
N GLY A 552 -28.95 -19.52 -19.37
CA GLY A 552 -29.95 -20.19 -20.18
C GLY A 552 -29.72 -20.15 -21.69
N PHE A 553 -28.54 -19.75 -22.18
CA PHE A 553 -28.24 -19.81 -23.62
C PHE A 553 -27.87 -21.23 -24.07
N ASN A 554 -28.18 -21.53 -25.33
CA ASN A 554 -27.66 -22.70 -26.03
C ASN A 554 -26.25 -22.37 -26.58
N VAL A 555 -25.23 -23.13 -26.15
CA VAL A 555 -23.83 -22.81 -26.49
C VAL A 555 -23.15 -23.99 -27.20
N ASP A 556 -22.58 -23.70 -28.37
CA ASP A 556 -21.74 -24.62 -29.14
C ASP A 556 -20.33 -24.04 -29.28
N ILE A 557 -19.31 -24.82 -28.93
CA ILE A 557 -17.89 -24.47 -29.11
C ILE A 557 -17.33 -25.29 -30.27
N TYR A 558 -16.61 -24.64 -31.17
CA TYR A 558 -15.90 -25.27 -32.30
C TYR A 558 -14.39 -25.23 -32.03
N GLU A 559 -13.76 -26.39 -31.86
CA GLU A 559 -12.34 -26.54 -31.53
C GLU A 559 -11.59 -27.27 -32.64
N LYS A 560 -10.43 -26.73 -33.01
CA LYS A 560 -9.56 -27.27 -34.06
C LYS A 560 -8.91 -28.58 -33.64
N GLU A 561 -8.40 -28.64 -32.41
CA GLU A 561 -7.72 -29.81 -31.87
C GLU A 561 -8.73 -30.87 -31.37
N ASP A 562 -8.24 -32.01 -30.89
CA ASP A 562 -9.04 -33.07 -30.27
C ASP A 562 -9.12 -32.97 -28.75
N SER A 563 -8.67 -31.85 -28.19
CA SER A 563 -8.67 -31.58 -26.75
C SER A 563 -9.00 -30.13 -26.43
N VAL A 564 -9.57 -29.92 -25.24
CA VAL A 564 -9.93 -28.61 -24.68
C VAL A 564 -8.76 -27.93 -23.98
N GLY A 565 -8.88 -26.62 -23.74
CA GLY A 565 -7.98 -25.85 -22.89
C GLY A 565 -6.91 -25.05 -23.65
N GLY A 566 -6.79 -25.24 -24.97
CA GLY A 566 -5.90 -24.45 -25.83
C GLY A 566 -4.46 -24.38 -25.32
N MET A 567 -3.87 -23.16 -25.33
CA MET A 567 -2.49 -22.94 -24.88
C MET A 567 -2.22 -23.40 -23.44
N VAL A 568 -3.22 -23.33 -22.54
CA VAL A 568 -3.07 -23.78 -21.14
C VAL A 568 -2.85 -25.29 -21.07
N ALA A 569 -3.58 -26.04 -21.88
CA ALA A 569 -3.45 -27.50 -21.95
C ALA A 569 -2.11 -27.94 -22.56
N HIS A 570 -1.55 -27.18 -23.51
CA HIS A 570 -0.40 -27.65 -24.30
C HIS A 570 0.94 -26.96 -24.00
N ALA A 571 0.94 -25.71 -23.54
CA ALA A 571 2.17 -24.92 -23.38
C ALA A 571 2.66 -24.83 -21.93
N ILE A 572 1.75 -24.76 -20.94
CA ILE A 572 2.15 -24.61 -19.55
C ILE A 572 2.80 -25.92 -19.04
N PRO A 573 4.03 -25.90 -18.49
CA PRO A 573 4.72 -27.11 -18.07
C PRO A 573 4.04 -27.86 -16.92
N SER A 574 4.24 -29.18 -16.87
CA SER A 574 3.65 -30.07 -15.85
C SER A 574 4.11 -29.77 -14.42
N PHE A 575 5.29 -29.17 -14.24
CA PHE A 575 5.79 -28.75 -12.93
C PHE A 575 5.11 -27.47 -12.39
N ARG A 576 4.27 -26.81 -13.21
CA ARG A 576 3.42 -25.67 -12.83
C ARG A 576 1.94 -26.02 -12.85
N LEU A 577 1.45 -26.79 -13.82
CA LEU A 577 0.03 -27.13 -13.98
C LEU A 577 -0.19 -28.63 -14.14
N LYS A 578 -0.97 -29.21 -13.23
CA LYS A 578 -1.48 -30.59 -13.36
C LYS A 578 -2.55 -30.67 -14.43
N LYS A 579 -2.50 -31.71 -15.25
CA LYS A 579 -3.51 -31.96 -16.29
C LYS A 579 -4.89 -32.16 -15.67
N GLU A 580 -4.92 -32.90 -14.57
CA GLU A 580 -6.14 -33.25 -13.82
C GLU A 580 -6.86 -32.01 -13.28
N SER A 581 -6.12 -30.95 -12.91
CA SER A 581 -6.70 -29.69 -12.43
C SER A 581 -7.51 -28.99 -13.54
N LEU A 582 -6.99 -29.00 -14.76
CA LEU A 582 -7.70 -28.44 -15.92
C LEU A 582 -8.89 -29.31 -16.31
N GLU A 583 -8.72 -30.63 -16.35
CA GLU A 583 -9.79 -31.56 -16.67
C GLU A 583 -10.97 -31.43 -15.69
N LYS A 584 -10.70 -31.27 -14.39
CA LYS A 584 -11.74 -30.99 -13.37
C LYS A 584 -12.52 -29.72 -13.67
N ASP A 585 -11.84 -28.64 -14.05
CA ASP A 585 -12.50 -27.37 -14.37
C ASP A 585 -13.35 -27.48 -15.63
N VAL A 586 -12.83 -28.09 -16.70
CA VAL A 586 -13.55 -28.21 -17.96
C VAL A 586 -14.73 -29.16 -17.84
N LYS A 587 -14.58 -30.30 -17.16
CA LYS A 587 -15.67 -31.25 -16.94
C LYS A 587 -16.87 -30.59 -16.24
N ARG A 588 -16.62 -29.69 -15.28
CA ARG A 588 -17.68 -28.92 -14.63
C ARG A 588 -18.41 -28.00 -15.62
N ILE A 589 -17.70 -27.39 -16.58
CA ILE A 589 -18.30 -26.55 -17.63
C ILE A 589 -19.13 -27.43 -18.60
N GLU A 590 -18.61 -28.58 -19.00
CA GLU A 590 -19.33 -29.54 -19.86
C GLU A 590 -20.60 -30.06 -19.19
N ASN A 591 -20.55 -30.36 -17.88
CA ASN A 591 -21.68 -30.81 -17.08
C ASN A 591 -22.85 -29.79 -17.02
N LEU A 592 -22.60 -28.51 -17.35
CA LEU A 592 -23.68 -27.52 -17.49
C LEU A 592 -24.47 -27.67 -18.80
N GLY A 593 -24.00 -28.48 -19.75
CA GLY A 593 -24.63 -28.72 -21.05
C GLY A 593 -24.03 -27.90 -22.21
N VAL A 594 -22.77 -27.48 -22.08
CA VAL A 594 -22.02 -26.88 -23.20
C VAL A 594 -21.64 -27.97 -24.20
N ARG A 595 -21.91 -27.75 -25.50
CA ARG A 595 -21.57 -28.69 -26.57
C ARG A 595 -20.26 -28.30 -27.22
N ILE A 596 -19.34 -29.26 -27.39
CA ILE A 596 -18.02 -29.01 -27.98
C ILE A 596 -17.83 -29.90 -29.21
N HIS A 597 -17.54 -29.27 -30.35
CA HIS A 597 -17.28 -29.89 -31.65
C HIS A 597 -15.78 -29.87 -31.90
N PHE A 598 -15.10 -31.00 -31.61
CA PHE A 598 -13.66 -31.16 -31.82
C PHE A 598 -13.30 -31.35 -33.29
N LYS A 599 -11.99 -31.28 -33.60
CA LYS A 599 -11.45 -31.49 -34.96
C LYS A 599 -12.12 -30.63 -36.02
N THR A 600 -12.61 -29.45 -35.63
CA THR A 600 -13.35 -28.53 -36.48
C THR A 600 -12.53 -27.27 -36.70
N GLN A 601 -11.68 -27.32 -37.74
CA GLN A 601 -10.93 -26.16 -38.20
C GLN A 601 -11.90 -25.11 -38.76
N MET A 602 -11.82 -23.87 -38.27
CA MET A 602 -12.64 -22.80 -38.79
C MET A 602 -12.19 -22.42 -40.20
N THR A 603 -13.15 -22.42 -41.14
CA THR A 603 -12.97 -22.02 -42.54
C THR A 603 -13.88 -20.83 -42.87
N PRO A 604 -13.61 -20.06 -43.94
CA PRO A 604 -14.48 -18.97 -44.35
C PRO A 604 -15.93 -19.40 -44.62
N SER A 605 -16.13 -20.59 -45.20
CA SER A 605 -17.47 -21.11 -45.49
C SER A 605 -18.24 -21.44 -44.21
N LEU A 606 -17.59 -22.12 -43.26
CA LEU A 606 -18.19 -22.47 -41.97
C LEU A 606 -18.49 -21.22 -41.15
N PHE A 607 -17.56 -20.25 -41.11
CA PHE A 607 -17.78 -18.99 -40.40
C PHE A 607 -19.03 -18.24 -40.91
N ASN A 608 -19.23 -18.20 -42.23
CA ASN A 608 -20.42 -17.59 -42.85
C ASN A 608 -21.71 -18.39 -42.58
N GLU A 609 -21.63 -19.71 -42.42
CA GLU A 609 -22.76 -20.55 -42.01
C GLU A 609 -23.16 -20.26 -40.57
N LEU A 610 -22.19 -20.24 -39.64
CA LEU A 610 -22.43 -19.92 -38.24
C LEU A 610 -23.05 -18.53 -38.07
N GLN A 611 -22.65 -17.56 -38.91
CA GLN A 611 -23.23 -16.21 -38.90
C GLN A 611 -24.73 -16.19 -39.18
N LYS A 612 -25.25 -17.16 -39.94
CA LYS A 612 -26.68 -17.27 -40.26
C LYS A 612 -27.43 -18.14 -39.26
N GLY A 613 -26.76 -19.09 -38.62
CA GLY A 613 -27.38 -20.09 -37.74
C GLY A 613 -27.43 -19.72 -36.25
N TYR A 614 -26.61 -18.76 -35.80
CA TYR A 614 -26.50 -18.39 -34.39
C TYR A 614 -26.90 -16.94 -34.12
N SER A 615 -27.42 -16.68 -32.92
CA SER A 615 -27.75 -15.30 -32.49
C SER A 615 -26.48 -14.47 -32.29
N TYR A 616 -25.42 -15.10 -31.81
CA TYR A 616 -24.13 -14.48 -31.51
C TYR A 616 -22.95 -15.39 -31.92
N ILE A 617 -21.84 -14.76 -32.29
CA ILE A 617 -20.55 -15.43 -32.50
C ILE A 617 -19.52 -14.83 -31.56
N TYR A 618 -18.71 -15.69 -30.96
CA TYR A 618 -17.55 -15.28 -30.18
C TYR A 618 -16.25 -15.91 -30.70
N ILE A 619 -15.30 -15.07 -31.09
CA ILE A 619 -13.99 -15.48 -31.61
C ILE A 619 -13.00 -15.54 -30.43
N ALA A 620 -12.58 -16.76 -30.07
CA ALA A 620 -11.71 -17.08 -28.93
C ALA A 620 -10.53 -17.99 -29.33
N VAL A 621 -10.02 -17.83 -30.55
CA VAL A 621 -8.99 -18.70 -31.16
C VAL A 621 -7.58 -18.56 -30.55
N GLY A 622 -7.33 -17.48 -29.81
CA GLY A 622 -6.03 -17.17 -29.22
C GLY A 622 -4.96 -16.72 -30.23
N ALA A 623 -3.71 -16.58 -29.77
CA ALA A 623 -2.57 -16.18 -30.58
C ALA A 623 -1.59 -17.35 -30.79
N GLN A 624 -1.84 -18.15 -31.82
CA GLN A 624 -1.17 -19.45 -32.00
C GLN A 624 0.15 -19.37 -32.80
N LYS A 625 0.40 -18.27 -33.54
CA LYS A 625 1.60 -18.09 -34.36
C LYS A 625 2.71 -17.45 -33.51
N PHE A 626 3.91 -18.03 -33.43
CA PHE A 626 5.03 -17.42 -32.70
C PHE A 626 5.97 -16.68 -33.64
N LYS A 627 6.54 -15.57 -33.13
CA LYS A 627 7.52 -14.77 -33.88
C LYS A 627 8.85 -15.49 -34.01
N THR A 628 9.43 -15.45 -35.21
CA THR A 628 10.77 -15.97 -35.51
C THR A 628 11.86 -14.92 -35.21
N LEU A 629 13.13 -15.32 -35.26
CA LEU A 629 14.25 -14.39 -35.03
C LEU A 629 14.38 -13.34 -36.15
N HIS A 630 14.01 -13.69 -37.39
CA HIS A 630 14.20 -12.83 -38.57
C HIS A 630 15.67 -12.40 -38.76
N ILE A 631 16.59 -13.33 -38.52
CA ILE A 631 18.03 -13.14 -38.69
C ILE A 631 18.60 -14.21 -39.63
N PRO A 632 19.77 -14.00 -40.24
CA PRO A 632 20.41 -15.01 -41.07
C PRO A 632 20.58 -16.34 -40.33
N GLY A 633 20.13 -17.44 -40.95
CA GLY A 633 20.23 -18.80 -40.44
C GLY A 633 19.10 -19.24 -39.47
N ASP A 634 18.03 -18.45 -39.31
CA ASP A 634 16.93 -18.77 -38.38
C ASP A 634 16.09 -20.01 -38.74
N ASN A 635 16.28 -20.57 -39.94
CA ASN A 635 15.67 -21.80 -40.42
C ASN A 635 16.53 -23.06 -40.19
N ALA A 636 17.69 -22.93 -39.53
CA ALA A 636 18.58 -24.06 -39.26
C ALA A 636 17.95 -25.10 -38.32
N VAL A 637 18.31 -26.38 -38.53
CA VAL A 637 17.93 -27.49 -37.64
C VAL A 637 18.52 -27.25 -36.25
N GLY A 638 17.66 -27.16 -35.24
CA GLY A 638 18.05 -26.74 -33.89
C GLY A 638 17.56 -25.34 -33.51
N VAL A 639 16.93 -24.61 -34.43
CA VAL A 639 16.05 -23.49 -34.06
C VAL A 639 14.62 -24.03 -33.95
N CYS A 640 14.00 -23.94 -32.78
CA CYS A 640 12.70 -24.56 -32.52
C CYS A 640 11.66 -23.54 -32.07
N ASN A 641 10.42 -23.68 -32.58
CA ASN A 641 9.28 -22.94 -32.06
C ASN A 641 9.06 -23.27 -30.56
N PRO A 642 8.89 -22.25 -29.68
CA PRO A 642 8.73 -22.47 -28.24
C PRO A 642 7.49 -23.30 -27.87
N PHE A 643 6.38 -23.13 -28.58
CA PHE A 643 5.17 -23.92 -28.33
C PHE A 643 5.32 -25.37 -28.76
N GLU A 644 5.94 -25.62 -29.90
CA GLU A 644 6.22 -27.00 -30.32
C GLU A 644 7.16 -27.70 -29.33
N PHE A 645 8.19 -27.01 -28.84
CA PHE A 645 9.07 -27.53 -27.81
C PHE A 645 8.28 -27.93 -26.55
N LEU A 646 7.50 -27.00 -25.99
CA LEU A 646 6.71 -27.24 -24.79
C LEU A 646 5.66 -28.35 -24.99
N LYS A 647 4.94 -28.34 -26.12
CA LYS A 647 3.91 -29.36 -26.45
C LYS A 647 4.53 -30.76 -26.55
N LYS A 648 5.66 -30.91 -27.25
CA LYS A 648 6.38 -32.20 -27.39
C LYS A 648 6.84 -32.74 -26.05
N VAL A 649 7.48 -31.89 -25.23
CA VAL A 649 7.95 -32.29 -23.90
C VAL A 649 6.77 -32.67 -23.00
N LYS A 650 5.67 -31.92 -23.05
CA LYS A 650 4.45 -32.23 -22.29
C LYS A 650 3.80 -33.54 -22.72
N ASN A 651 3.86 -33.87 -24.00
CA ASN A 651 3.43 -35.16 -24.56
C ASN A 651 4.42 -36.31 -24.30
N LYS A 652 5.51 -36.07 -23.56
CA LYS A 652 6.57 -37.03 -23.25
C LYS A 652 7.28 -37.57 -24.50
N GLU A 653 7.31 -36.78 -25.56
CA GLU A 653 8.08 -37.11 -26.77
C GLU A 653 9.59 -36.90 -26.50
N LEU A 654 10.43 -37.82 -27.01
CA LEU A 654 11.87 -37.68 -26.90
C LEU A 654 12.35 -36.47 -27.70
N TYR A 655 13.08 -35.56 -27.05
CA TYR A 655 13.61 -34.35 -27.67
C TYR A 655 15.13 -34.25 -27.42
N ASN A 656 15.92 -34.25 -28.49
CA ASN A 656 17.38 -34.08 -28.38
C ASN A 656 17.74 -32.60 -28.28
N ILE A 657 17.93 -32.11 -27.05
CA ILE A 657 18.23 -30.70 -26.77
C ILE A 657 19.73 -30.34 -26.81
N GLY A 658 20.62 -31.33 -26.83
CA GLY A 658 22.08 -31.12 -26.73
C GLY A 658 22.56 -30.69 -25.34
N SER A 659 23.73 -30.06 -25.29
CA SER A 659 24.39 -29.60 -24.04
C SER A 659 24.36 -28.09 -23.87
N HIS A 660 24.04 -27.32 -24.91
CA HIS A 660 23.96 -25.86 -24.85
C HIS A 660 22.63 -25.37 -25.41
N VAL A 661 21.74 -24.90 -24.54
CA VAL A 661 20.42 -24.38 -24.93
C VAL A 661 20.38 -22.88 -24.73
N ILE A 662 20.02 -22.14 -25.79
CA ILE A 662 19.82 -20.70 -25.73
C ILE A 662 18.33 -20.38 -25.89
N VAL A 663 17.77 -19.64 -24.93
CA VAL A 663 16.41 -19.12 -25.00
C VAL A 663 16.47 -17.62 -25.24
N VAL A 664 15.79 -17.11 -26.26
CA VAL A 664 15.81 -15.68 -26.59
C VAL A 664 14.47 -15.05 -26.21
N GLY A 665 14.45 -14.18 -25.21
CA GLY A 665 13.25 -13.49 -24.73
C GLY A 665 13.24 -13.30 -23.22
N GLY A 666 12.32 -12.45 -22.73
CA GLY A 666 12.22 -12.12 -21.30
C GLY A 666 10.82 -12.29 -20.68
N GLY A 667 9.87 -12.89 -21.41
CA GLY A 667 8.49 -13.11 -20.93
C GLY A 667 8.29 -14.49 -20.30
N ASN A 668 7.09 -14.74 -19.76
CA ASN A 668 6.75 -16.00 -19.08
C ASN A 668 7.02 -17.26 -19.94
N THR A 669 6.78 -17.19 -21.25
CA THR A 669 7.12 -18.29 -22.17
C THR A 669 8.63 -18.59 -22.18
N ALA A 670 9.48 -17.56 -22.12
CA ALA A 670 10.93 -17.76 -22.06
C ALA A 670 11.33 -18.46 -20.75
N MET A 671 10.69 -18.09 -19.63
CA MET A 671 10.93 -18.74 -18.33
C MET A 671 10.49 -20.21 -18.37
N ASP A 672 9.30 -20.50 -18.88
CA ASP A 672 8.78 -21.86 -19.02
C ASP A 672 9.68 -22.73 -19.92
N VAL A 673 10.12 -22.20 -21.06
CA VAL A 673 11.05 -22.89 -21.96
C VAL A 673 12.38 -23.17 -21.27
N ALA A 674 12.98 -22.16 -20.62
CA ALA A 674 14.29 -22.30 -20.00
C ALA A 674 14.26 -23.32 -18.85
N ARG A 675 13.26 -23.24 -17.98
CA ARG A 675 13.07 -24.17 -16.86
C ARG A 675 12.70 -25.58 -17.33
N THR A 676 11.98 -25.71 -18.44
CA THR A 676 11.72 -27.01 -19.09
C THR A 676 13.00 -27.60 -19.68
N ALA A 677 13.80 -26.80 -20.39
CA ALA A 677 15.10 -27.22 -20.92
C ALA A 677 16.05 -27.64 -19.79
N TYR A 678 16.07 -26.92 -18.66
CA TYR A 678 16.88 -27.26 -17.49
C TYR A 678 16.59 -28.66 -16.95
N ARG A 679 15.34 -29.12 -17.00
CA ARG A 679 14.94 -30.48 -16.57
C ARG A 679 15.41 -31.57 -17.53
N LEU A 680 15.58 -31.25 -18.80
CA LEU A 680 15.99 -32.20 -19.84
C LEU A 680 17.51 -32.21 -20.06
N ILE A 681 18.22 -31.14 -19.69
CA ILE A 681 19.62 -30.97 -20.07
C ILE A 681 20.52 -31.89 -19.26
N PRO A 682 21.54 -32.52 -19.89
CA PRO A 682 22.55 -33.30 -19.17
C PRO A 682 23.20 -32.47 -18.06
N GLU A 683 23.73 -33.13 -17.01
CA GLU A 683 24.32 -32.44 -15.86
C GLU A 683 25.45 -31.47 -16.22
N VAL A 684 26.23 -31.79 -17.26
CA VAL A 684 27.32 -30.95 -17.78
C VAL A 684 26.85 -29.83 -18.72
N GLY A 685 25.55 -29.79 -19.04
CA GLY A 685 24.99 -28.84 -19.99
C GLY A 685 24.57 -27.51 -19.35
N LYS A 686 24.38 -26.50 -20.20
CA LYS A 686 24.06 -25.13 -19.80
C LYS A 686 22.82 -24.62 -20.54
N VAL A 687 21.90 -24.00 -19.79
CA VAL A 687 20.78 -23.23 -20.32
C VAL A 687 21.07 -21.75 -20.06
N THR A 688 20.95 -20.92 -21.10
CA THR A 688 21.16 -19.47 -21.00
C THR A 688 19.97 -18.74 -21.62
N VAL A 689 19.42 -17.77 -20.89
CA VAL A 689 18.40 -16.84 -21.38
C VAL A 689 19.08 -15.55 -21.87
N LEU A 690 18.83 -15.15 -23.11
CA LEU A 690 19.30 -13.87 -23.65
C LEU A 690 18.17 -12.85 -23.60
N TYR A 691 18.45 -11.70 -22.97
CA TYR A 691 17.53 -10.59 -22.95
C TYR A 691 18.22 -9.30 -23.39
N ARG A 692 17.55 -8.55 -24.27
CA ARG A 692 18.09 -7.30 -24.85
C ARG A 692 18.05 -6.09 -23.90
N ARG A 693 17.50 -6.24 -22.69
CA ARG A 693 17.45 -5.24 -21.61
C ARG A 693 17.91 -5.88 -20.29
N THR A 694 17.67 -5.23 -19.16
CA THR A 694 17.97 -5.76 -17.83
C THR A 694 16.77 -6.54 -17.24
N ILE A 695 17.00 -7.30 -16.18
CA ILE A 695 16.01 -8.06 -15.42
C ILE A 695 14.89 -7.13 -14.95
N SER A 696 15.21 -5.88 -14.58
CA SER A 696 14.22 -4.88 -14.16
C SER A 696 13.21 -4.51 -15.25
N GLU A 697 13.52 -4.73 -16.53
CA GLU A 697 12.59 -4.54 -17.64
C GLU A 697 12.00 -5.85 -18.19
N MET A 698 12.24 -7.01 -17.57
CA MET A 698 11.66 -8.28 -18.02
C MET A 698 10.14 -8.28 -17.83
N PRO A 699 9.36 -8.68 -18.85
CA PRO A 699 7.91 -8.80 -18.73
C PRO A 699 7.44 -10.09 -18.00
N ALA A 700 8.33 -11.01 -17.67
CA ALA A 700 8.00 -12.18 -16.87
C ALA A 700 7.65 -11.78 -15.42
N GLU A 701 6.83 -12.60 -14.76
CA GLU A 701 6.51 -12.38 -13.35
C GLU A 701 7.76 -12.56 -12.48
N ALA A 702 7.92 -11.72 -11.46
CA ALA A 702 9.09 -11.74 -10.58
C ALA A 702 9.36 -13.12 -9.96
N GLU A 703 8.30 -13.83 -9.54
CA GLU A 703 8.36 -15.20 -9.02
C GLU A 703 8.97 -16.18 -10.03
N GLU A 704 8.65 -16.05 -11.33
CA GLU A 704 9.18 -16.93 -12.37
C GLU A 704 10.64 -16.64 -12.70
N ILE A 705 11.04 -15.35 -12.63
CA ILE A 705 12.44 -14.94 -12.76
C ILE A 705 13.25 -15.48 -11.57
N GLN A 706 12.74 -15.30 -10.34
CA GLN A 706 13.40 -15.79 -9.14
C GLN A 706 13.56 -17.32 -9.17
N ALA A 707 12.50 -18.06 -9.52
CA ALA A 707 12.56 -19.52 -9.62
C ALA A 707 13.55 -20.00 -10.69
N LEU A 708 13.73 -19.23 -11.78
CA LEU A 708 14.74 -19.50 -12.81
C LEU A 708 16.16 -19.29 -12.27
N LEU A 709 16.40 -18.21 -11.54
CA LEU A 709 17.68 -17.91 -10.90
C LEU A 709 18.03 -18.94 -9.82
N ASP A 710 17.05 -19.36 -9.00
CA ASP A 710 17.21 -20.40 -7.99
C ASP A 710 17.56 -21.77 -8.60
N GLU A 711 17.06 -22.06 -9.80
CA GLU A 711 17.42 -23.25 -10.59
C GLU A 711 18.82 -23.14 -11.23
N GLY A 712 19.55 -22.04 -11.01
CA GLY A 712 20.92 -21.81 -11.49
C GLY A 712 21.01 -21.48 -12.99
N ILE A 713 19.89 -21.09 -13.61
CA ILE A 713 19.83 -20.76 -15.03
C ILE A 713 20.32 -19.32 -15.22
N GLU A 714 21.28 -19.13 -16.13
CA GLU A 714 21.89 -17.82 -16.38
C GLU A 714 20.97 -16.93 -17.24
N ILE A 715 20.81 -15.67 -16.82
CA ILE A 715 20.23 -14.60 -17.65
C ILE A 715 21.38 -13.69 -18.10
N MET A 716 21.63 -13.64 -19.41
CA MET A 716 22.53 -12.65 -20.01
C MET A 716 21.73 -11.42 -20.44
N GLU A 717 21.80 -10.38 -19.60
CA GLU A 717 21.22 -9.07 -19.87
C GLU A 717 21.96 -8.32 -20.97
N LEU A 718 21.26 -7.36 -21.60
CA LEU A 718 21.82 -6.49 -22.62
C LEU A 718 22.50 -7.25 -23.77
N VAL A 719 21.88 -8.34 -24.23
CA VAL A 719 22.36 -9.15 -25.37
C VAL A 719 21.25 -9.30 -26.41
N SER A 720 21.58 -9.08 -27.69
CA SER A 720 20.68 -9.32 -28.83
C SER A 720 21.32 -10.27 -29.85
N PRO A 721 20.56 -11.21 -30.45
CA PRO A 721 21.07 -12.08 -31.51
C PRO A 721 21.25 -11.33 -32.84
N LEU A 722 22.26 -11.72 -33.62
CA LEU A 722 22.59 -11.16 -34.94
C LEU A 722 22.48 -12.19 -36.07
N SER A 723 22.97 -13.42 -35.87
CA SER A 723 22.88 -14.50 -36.87
C SER A 723 23.07 -15.86 -36.23
N VAL A 724 22.38 -16.88 -36.74
CA VAL A 724 22.57 -18.28 -36.35
C VAL A 724 23.71 -18.88 -37.17
N ILE A 725 24.66 -19.52 -36.50
CA ILE A 725 25.79 -20.21 -37.14
C ILE A 725 25.46 -21.70 -37.21
N ALA A 726 25.36 -22.22 -38.43
CA ALA A 726 25.00 -23.61 -38.69
C ALA A 726 26.12 -24.36 -39.45
N LYS A 727 26.30 -25.64 -39.12
CA LYS A 727 27.18 -26.59 -39.83
C LYS A 727 26.34 -27.80 -40.25
N ASN A 728 26.36 -28.15 -41.53
CA ASN A 728 25.48 -29.19 -42.10
C ASN A 728 24.01 -28.95 -41.74
N GLU A 729 23.54 -27.71 -41.94
CA GLU A 729 22.18 -27.25 -41.61
C GLU A 729 21.80 -27.29 -40.13
N ARG A 730 22.68 -27.77 -39.24
CA ARG A 730 22.43 -27.82 -37.79
C ARG A 730 23.11 -26.67 -37.05
N VAL A 731 22.41 -26.08 -36.08
CA VAL A 731 22.96 -25.05 -35.21
C VAL A 731 24.20 -25.55 -34.46
N VAL A 732 25.24 -24.71 -34.41
CA VAL A 732 26.43 -24.91 -33.56
C VAL A 732 26.75 -23.71 -32.68
N ALA A 733 26.30 -22.51 -33.05
CA ALA A 733 26.46 -21.29 -32.28
C ALA A 733 25.44 -20.20 -32.67
N LEU A 734 25.29 -19.20 -31.81
CA LEU A 734 24.53 -17.98 -32.04
C LEU A 734 25.48 -16.78 -31.92
N LYS A 735 25.57 -15.99 -32.99
CA LYS A 735 26.29 -14.71 -32.96
C LYS A 735 25.39 -13.65 -32.32
N CYS A 736 25.93 -12.91 -31.37
CA CYS A 736 25.24 -11.91 -30.57
C CYS A 736 26.01 -10.59 -30.55
N GLN A 737 25.35 -9.54 -30.04
CA GLN A 737 25.93 -8.22 -29.82
C GLN A 737 25.51 -7.70 -28.43
N ARG A 738 26.37 -6.89 -27.80
CA ARG A 738 26.04 -6.19 -26.55
C ARG A 738 25.15 -4.98 -26.82
N MET A 739 24.27 -4.70 -25.87
CA MET A 739 23.34 -3.58 -25.87
C MET A 739 23.66 -2.63 -24.71
N LYS A 740 23.17 -1.40 -24.81
CA LYS A 740 23.03 -0.46 -23.69
C LYS A 740 21.60 0.07 -23.64
N LEU A 741 21.15 0.50 -22.47
CA LEU A 741 19.87 1.17 -22.33
C LEU A 741 19.99 2.63 -22.81
N GLY A 742 19.11 3.04 -23.70
CA GLY A 742 18.89 4.43 -24.09
C GLY A 742 17.63 5.02 -23.45
N GLU A 743 17.19 6.14 -23.97
CA GLU A 743 15.96 6.80 -23.51
C GLU A 743 14.73 5.89 -23.62
N PRO A 744 13.74 6.03 -22.71
CA PRO A 744 12.49 5.31 -22.78
C PRO A 744 11.74 5.49 -24.12
N ASP A 745 11.16 4.41 -24.63
CA ASP A 745 10.23 4.44 -25.78
C ASP A 745 8.82 4.92 -25.38
N SER A 746 7.89 4.94 -26.34
CA SER A 746 6.48 5.32 -26.11
C SER A 746 5.73 4.40 -25.13
N SER A 747 6.29 3.22 -24.80
CA SER A 747 5.78 2.34 -23.74
C SER A 747 6.38 2.66 -22.37
N GLY A 748 7.27 3.64 -22.28
CA GLY A 748 7.99 4.01 -21.06
C GLY A 748 9.18 3.10 -20.73
N ARG A 749 9.52 2.15 -21.62
CA ARG A 749 10.63 1.21 -21.40
C ARG A 749 11.90 1.70 -22.10
N PRO A 750 13.08 1.65 -21.46
CA PRO A 750 14.35 1.99 -22.09
C PRO A 750 14.54 1.29 -23.44
N GLN A 751 14.98 2.04 -24.46
CA GLN A 751 15.29 1.45 -25.76
C GLN A 751 16.61 0.68 -25.70
N PRO A 752 16.69 -0.55 -26.23
CA PRO A 752 17.95 -1.27 -26.35
C PRO A 752 18.74 -0.76 -27.56
N ILE A 753 19.93 -0.21 -27.33
CA ILE A 753 20.81 0.35 -28.36
C ILE A 753 22.03 -0.56 -28.51
N ALA A 754 22.33 -0.97 -29.74
CA ALA A 754 23.50 -1.79 -30.06
C ALA A 754 24.81 -1.06 -29.72
N ILE A 755 25.79 -1.80 -29.20
CA ILE A 755 27.16 -1.34 -29.02
C ILE A 755 27.99 -1.85 -30.20
N GLU A 756 28.46 -0.95 -31.05
CA GLU A 756 29.29 -1.31 -32.22
C GLU A 756 30.59 -2.00 -31.80
N GLY A 757 31.01 -3.05 -32.54
CA GLY A 757 32.24 -3.79 -32.29
C GLY A 757 32.19 -4.72 -31.08
N SER A 758 31.01 -4.95 -30.51
CA SER A 758 30.79 -5.80 -29.33
C SER A 758 30.27 -7.20 -29.67
N GLU A 759 30.45 -7.65 -30.92
CA GLU A 759 29.94 -8.94 -31.37
C GLU A 759 30.72 -10.11 -30.76
N PHE A 760 29.99 -11.17 -30.39
CA PHE A 760 30.58 -12.40 -29.84
C PHE A 760 29.73 -13.61 -30.20
N GLU A 761 30.28 -14.81 -30.03
CA GLU A 761 29.60 -16.06 -30.33
C GLU A 761 29.32 -16.86 -29.05
N LEU A 762 28.11 -17.42 -28.98
CA LEU A 762 27.70 -18.34 -27.92
C LEU A 762 27.46 -19.71 -28.55
N LYS A 763 28.10 -20.76 -28.01
CA LYS A 763 27.86 -22.13 -28.45
C LYS A 763 26.40 -22.52 -28.16
N ALA A 764 25.75 -23.16 -29.12
CA ALA A 764 24.35 -23.58 -29.01
C ALA A 764 24.10 -24.86 -29.81
N ASP A 765 23.39 -25.81 -29.20
CA ASP A 765 22.85 -26.99 -29.87
C ASP A 765 21.34 -26.83 -30.16
N LEU A 766 20.66 -25.99 -29.37
CA LEU A 766 19.25 -25.64 -29.49
C LEU A 766 19.06 -24.15 -29.21
N ILE A 767 18.31 -23.46 -30.07
CA ILE A 767 17.90 -22.07 -29.91
C ILE A 767 16.37 -22.01 -29.92
N VAL A 768 15.78 -21.40 -28.89
CA VAL A 768 14.33 -21.26 -28.76
C VAL A 768 13.94 -19.77 -28.69
N PRO A 769 13.44 -19.17 -29.78
CA PRO A 769 12.98 -17.79 -29.79
C PRO A 769 11.59 -17.64 -29.16
N ALA A 770 11.54 -17.03 -27.98
CA ALA A 770 10.33 -16.70 -27.23
C ALA A 770 9.99 -15.19 -27.37
N LEU A 771 9.82 -14.73 -28.61
CA LEU A 771 9.69 -13.31 -28.97
C LEU A 771 8.24 -12.77 -29.04
N GLY A 772 7.26 -13.58 -28.68
CA GLY A 772 5.84 -13.22 -28.67
C GLY A 772 5.00 -13.99 -29.69
N GLN A 773 3.70 -13.71 -29.68
CA GLN A 773 2.68 -14.43 -30.46
C GLN A 773 1.85 -13.49 -31.35
N GLU A 774 1.24 -14.07 -32.38
CA GLU A 774 0.37 -13.44 -33.37
C GLU A 774 -0.91 -14.27 -33.56
N VAL A 775 -2.00 -13.57 -33.86
CA VAL A 775 -3.34 -14.15 -34.05
C VAL A 775 -3.50 -14.56 -35.51
N ASP A 776 -4.13 -15.71 -35.72
CA ASP A 776 -4.54 -16.17 -37.05
C ASP A 776 -6.06 -16.03 -37.21
N LEU A 777 -6.48 -15.15 -38.12
CA LEU A 777 -7.89 -14.86 -38.41
C LEU A 777 -8.20 -15.01 -39.90
N ASP A 778 -7.44 -15.81 -40.64
CA ASP A 778 -7.57 -15.95 -42.10
C ASP A 778 -8.95 -16.47 -42.55
N PHE A 779 -9.73 -17.05 -41.63
CA PHE A 779 -11.12 -17.47 -41.88
C PHE A 779 -12.10 -16.28 -41.97
N ILE A 780 -11.73 -15.08 -41.50
CA ILE A 780 -12.52 -13.86 -41.62
C ILE A 780 -12.13 -13.15 -42.91
N GLN A 781 -12.74 -13.56 -44.02
CA GLN A 781 -12.48 -12.96 -45.34
C GLN A 781 -13.34 -11.73 -45.65
N ASP A 782 -14.38 -11.46 -44.85
CA ASP A 782 -15.24 -10.30 -45.01
C ASP A 782 -14.49 -9.03 -44.56
N PRO A 783 -14.04 -8.15 -45.48
CA PRO A 783 -13.27 -6.96 -45.13
C PRO A 783 -14.10 -5.92 -44.38
N SER A 784 -15.42 -6.10 -44.32
CA SER A 784 -16.29 -5.26 -43.49
C SER A 784 -16.16 -5.57 -42.00
N ILE A 785 -15.66 -6.74 -41.61
CA ILE A 785 -15.45 -7.10 -40.20
C ILE A 785 -14.09 -6.56 -39.76
N LYS A 786 -14.13 -5.48 -38.98
CA LYS A 786 -12.97 -4.80 -38.40
C LYS A 786 -12.94 -5.03 -36.90
N ILE A 787 -11.80 -5.50 -36.43
CA ILE A 787 -11.54 -5.70 -35.01
C ILE A 787 -11.00 -4.41 -34.41
N ASN A 788 -11.69 -3.93 -33.38
CA ASN A 788 -11.21 -2.82 -32.57
C ASN A 788 -10.55 -3.38 -31.32
N LYS A 789 -9.24 -3.15 -31.16
CA LYS A 789 -8.46 -3.70 -30.01
C LYS A 789 -8.92 -3.21 -28.63
N ASN A 790 -9.79 -2.20 -28.58
CA ASN A 790 -10.33 -1.62 -27.34
C ASN A 790 -11.77 -2.05 -27.04
N HIS A 791 -12.43 -2.81 -27.93
CA HIS A 791 -13.81 -3.23 -27.76
C HIS A 791 -13.94 -4.72 -28.01
N PHE A 792 -14.80 -5.38 -27.24
CA PHE A 792 -15.07 -6.81 -27.42
C PHE A 792 -15.98 -7.10 -28.60
N GLU A 793 -16.92 -6.21 -28.93
CA GLU A 793 -17.75 -6.33 -30.13
C GLU A 793 -17.00 -5.77 -31.33
N THR A 794 -17.02 -6.50 -32.45
CA THR A 794 -16.53 -5.97 -33.73
C THR A 794 -17.46 -4.87 -34.23
N ASN A 795 -17.09 -4.21 -35.32
CA ASN A 795 -18.01 -3.27 -35.96
C ASN A 795 -19.24 -3.95 -36.61
N LYS A 796 -19.25 -5.29 -36.71
CA LYS A 796 -20.41 -6.07 -37.15
C LYS A 796 -21.16 -6.57 -35.92
N ASN A 797 -22.42 -6.18 -35.81
CA ASN A 797 -23.28 -6.52 -34.67
C ASN A 797 -23.29 -8.03 -34.40
N ASN A 798 -23.29 -8.38 -33.12
CA ASN A 798 -23.39 -9.75 -32.59
C ASN A 798 -22.16 -10.64 -32.80
N ILE A 799 -21.06 -10.07 -33.32
CA ILE A 799 -19.77 -10.77 -33.43
C ILE A 799 -18.81 -10.16 -32.42
N TYR A 800 -18.36 -10.99 -31.48
CA TYR A 800 -17.45 -10.62 -30.40
C TYR A 800 -16.09 -11.31 -30.57
N ILE A 801 -15.05 -10.74 -29.95
CA ILE A 801 -13.69 -11.28 -29.90
C ILE A 801 -13.07 -11.00 -28.53
N GLY A 802 -12.23 -11.91 -28.02
CA GLY A 802 -11.60 -11.73 -26.71
C GLY A 802 -10.47 -12.71 -26.43
N GLY A 803 -9.85 -12.56 -25.26
CA GLY A 803 -8.66 -13.31 -24.88
C GLY A 803 -7.46 -12.92 -25.74
N ASP A 804 -6.57 -13.88 -25.95
CA ASP A 804 -5.36 -13.70 -26.76
C ASP A 804 -5.67 -13.28 -28.22
N ALA A 805 -6.86 -13.60 -28.75
CA ALA A 805 -7.27 -13.13 -30.08
C ALA A 805 -7.44 -11.59 -30.16
N LEU A 806 -7.79 -10.93 -29.04
CA LEU A 806 -7.90 -9.47 -28.95
C LEU A 806 -6.58 -8.82 -28.52
N HIS A 807 -5.82 -9.51 -27.67
CA HIS A 807 -4.68 -8.95 -26.94
C HIS A 807 -3.31 -9.46 -27.43
N ASN A 808 -3.28 -10.37 -28.41
CA ASN A 808 -2.12 -11.19 -28.80
C ASN A 808 -1.68 -12.13 -27.66
N ALA A 809 -0.59 -11.81 -26.95
CA ALA A 809 -0.12 -12.62 -25.81
C ALA A 809 -0.57 -11.95 -24.50
N SER A 810 -1.48 -12.61 -23.78
CA SER A 810 -2.01 -12.16 -22.50
C SER A 810 -1.86 -13.22 -21.41
N THR A 811 -2.47 -13.00 -20.24
CA THR A 811 -2.45 -13.94 -19.12
C THR A 811 -3.73 -14.80 -19.10
N PHE A 812 -3.62 -16.01 -18.55
CA PHE A 812 -4.76 -16.94 -18.42
C PHE A 812 -5.96 -16.27 -17.72
N ILE A 813 -5.76 -15.60 -16.59
CA ILE A 813 -6.85 -14.92 -15.87
C ILE A 813 -7.51 -13.81 -16.70
N ARG A 814 -6.76 -13.12 -17.56
CA ARG A 814 -7.31 -12.09 -18.44
C ARG A 814 -8.19 -12.68 -19.53
N ALA A 815 -7.78 -13.80 -20.14
CA ALA A 815 -8.64 -14.51 -21.08
C ALA A 815 -9.96 -14.96 -20.44
N VAL A 816 -9.92 -15.48 -19.20
CA VAL A 816 -11.14 -15.82 -18.45
C VAL A 816 -12.00 -14.57 -18.19
N GLY A 817 -11.38 -13.45 -17.80
CA GLY A 817 -12.05 -12.16 -17.62
C GLY A 817 -12.74 -11.65 -18.88
N ASP A 818 -12.08 -11.75 -20.04
CA ASP A 818 -12.64 -11.33 -21.33
C ASP A 818 -13.86 -12.18 -21.72
N GLY A 819 -13.77 -13.50 -21.57
CA GLY A 819 -14.89 -14.39 -21.83
C GLY A 819 -16.11 -14.07 -20.97
N ARG A 820 -15.89 -13.73 -19.69
CA ARG A 820 -16.96 -13.26 -18.79
C ARG A 820 -17.56 -11.94 -19.25
N LYS A 821 -16.73 -10.93 -19.55
CA LYS A 821 -17.20 -9.60 -19.99
C LYS A 821 -18.00 -9.68 -21.28
N VAL A 822 -17.63 -10.57 -22.20
CA VAL A 822 -18.41 -10.82 -23.42
C VAL A 822 -19.78 -11.40 -23.09
N ALA A 823 -19.85 -12.38 -22.18
CA ALA A 823 -21.14 -12.91 -21.73
C ALA A 823 -22.01 -11.82 -21.09
N GLU A 824 -21.44 -10.98 -20.20
CA GLU A 824 -22.13 -9.85 -19.57
C GLU A 824 -22.64 -8.82 -20.60
N ASN A 825 -21.86 -8.52 -21.65
CA ASN A 825 -22.31 -7.66 -22.75
C ASN A 825 -23.50 -8.26 -23.51
N ILE A 826 -23.50 -9.57 -23.75
CA ILE A 826 -24.61 -10.28 -24.40
C ILE A 826 -25.86 -10.24 -23.51
N PHE A 827 -25.72 -10.43 -22.19
CA PHE A 827 -26.83 -10.31 -21.24
C PHE A 827 -27.46 -8.92 -21.28
N ALA A 828 -26.62 -7.88 -21.20
CA ALA A 828 -27.06 -6.49 -21.26
C ALA A 828 -27.78 -6.19 -22.58
N LYS A 829 -27.29 -6.72 -23.70
CA LYS A 829 -27.90 -6.53 -25.02
C LYS A 829 -29.26 -7.21 -25.17
N GLU A 830 -29.46 -8.35 -24.53
CA GLU A 830 -30.73 -9.08 -24.51
C GLU A 830 -31.66 -8.67 -23.34
N ASN A 831 -31.27 -7.67 -22.53
CA ASN A 831 -31.96 -7.27 -21.30
C ASN A 831 -32.22 -8.45 -20.34
N ILE A 832 -31.27 -9.39 -20.26
CA ILE A 832 -31.32 -10.49 -19.31
C ILE A 832 -30.73 -10.01 -17.99
N ASP A 833 -31.56 -9.94 -16.95
CA ASP A 833 -31.12 -9.63 -15.59
C ASP A 833 -30.53 -10.88 -14.95
N PHE A 834 -29.26 -11.14 -15.26
CA PHE A 834 -28.51 -12.25 -14.70
C PHE A 834 -27.21 -11.73 -14.08
N SER A 835 -27.13 -11.81 -12.76
CA SER A 835 -26.00 -11.31 -11.98
C SER A 835 -25.50 -12.36 -11.00
N PHE A 836 -24.17 -12.50 -10.92
CA PHE A 836 -23.48 -13.34 -9.95
C PHE A 836 -22.93 -12.56 -8.77
N GLU A 837 -23.50 -11.38 -8.46
CA GLU A 837 -23.04 -10.68 -7.28
C GLU A 837 -23.37 -11.51 -6.03
N PRO A 838 -22.36 -11.85 -5.20
CA PRO A 838 -22.62 -12.59 -3.99
C PRO A 838 -23.51 -11.75 -3.09
N GLU A 839 -24.54 -12.36 -2.48
CA GLU A 839 -25.12 -11.78 -1.28
C GLU A 839 -23.97 -11.62 -0.27
N LYS A 840 -23.64 -10.37 0.02
CA LYS A 840 -22.63 -10.06 1.02
C LYS A 840 -23.23 -10.35 2.38
N GLU A 841 -23.06 -11.58 2.87
CA GLU A 841 -23.39 -11.91 4.25
C GLU A 841 -22.63 -10.94 5.17
N SER A 842 -23.34 -10.38 6.16
CA SER A 842 -22.71 -9.57 7.20
C SER A 842 -21.62 -10.39 7.90
N ARG A 843 -20.39 -9.89 7.90
CA ARG A 843 -19.26 -10.51 8.63
C ARG A 843 -19.37 -10.33 10.15
N ASN A 844 -20.40 -9.63 10.65
CA ASN A 844 -20.67 -9.34 12.06
C ASN A 844 -19.48 -8.70 12.79
N LEU A 845 -18.77 -7.81 12.09
CA LEU A 845 -17.67 -7.01 12.64
C LEU A 845 -18.11 -5.55 12.72
N ASN A 846 -17.80 -4.89 13.83
CA ASN A 846 -17.96 -3.46 13.97
C ASN A 846 -16.68 -2.71 13.50
N TYR A 847 -16.75 -1.38 13.45
CA TYR A 847 -15.60 -0.56 13.03
C TYR A 847 -14.33 -0.80 13.88
N ALA A 848 -14.48 -0.96 15.19
CA ALA A 848 -13.36 -1.19 16.10
C ALA A 848 -12.63 -2.51 15.78
N ASP A 849 -13.36 -3.58 15.46
CA ASP A 849 -12.77 -4.88 15.08
C ASP A 849 -11.85 -4.74 13.85
N TYR A 850 -12.27 -3.97 12.84
CA TYR A 850 -11.44 -3.69 11.67
C TYR A 850 -10.20 -2.88 12.03
N MET A 851 -10.33 -1.87 12.88
CA MET A 851 -9.21 -1.02 13.29
C MET A 851 -8.20 -1.77 14.15
N ILE A 852 -8.65 -2.65 15.04
CA ILE A 852 -7.78 -3.56 15.80
C ILE A 852 -7.01 -4.47 14.85
N LYS A 853 -7.71 -5.11 13.91
CA LYS A 853 -7.08 -5.99 12.92
C LYS A 853 -6.01 -5.26 12.08
N LYS A 854 -6.31 -4.03 11.68
CA LYS A 854 -5.41 -3.15 10.90
C LYS A 854 -4.32 -2.49 11.74
N SER A 855 -4.27 -2.68 13.05
CA SER A 855 -3.18 -2.19 13.90
C SER A 855 -2.01 -3.17 13.99
N LYS A 856 -2.20 -4.43 13.56
CA LYS A 856 -1.26 -5.54 13.76
C LYS A 856 -0.49 -5.90 12.49
N ARG A 857 0.77 -6.29 12.69
CA ARG A 857 1.67 -6.82 11.67
C ARG A 857 1.86 -8.31 11.96
N ILE A 858 1.71 -9.14 10.96
CA ILE A 858 1.73 -10.59 11.08
C ILE A 858 2.52 -11.11 9.89
N LYS A 859 3.69 -11.69 10.15
CA LYS A 859 4.50 -12.34 9.12
C LYS A 859 3.67 -13.38 8.37
N GLY A 860 3.79 -13.37 7.06
CA GLY A 860 3.17 -14.34 6.19
C GLY A 860 3.79 -15.70 6.31
N ILE A 861 3.05 -16.69 5.80
CA ILE A 861 3.58 -18.01 5.55
C ILE A 861 4.26 -17.97 4.18
N HIS A 862 5.40 -18.64 4.04
CA HIS A 862 6.01 -18.85 2.72
C HIS A 862 5.48 -20.15 2.12
N SER A 863 5.17 -20.12 0.82
CA SER A 863 4.78 -21.32 0.09
C SER A 863 5.88 -22.37 0.19
N ASN A 864 5.51 -23.61 0.52
CA ASN A 864 6.46 -24.70 0.55
C ASN A 864 6.81 -25.11 -0.89
N GLU A 865 8.09 -25.09 -1.24
CA GLU A 865 8.56 -25.43 -2.57
C GLU A 865 9.47 -26.66 -2.54
N THR A 866 9.44 -27.44 -3.62
CA THR A 866 10.37 -28.55 -3.83
C THR A 866 11.82 -28.05 -3.75
N PRO A 867 12.71 -28.71 -2.96
CA PRO A 867 14.12 -28.32 -2.85
C PRO A 867 14.82 -28.25 -4.21
N ILE A 868 15.75 -27.31 -4.37
CA ILE A 868 16.41 -27.00 -5.65
C ILE A 868 17.03 -28.26 -6.28
N GLU A 869 17.65 -29.13 -5.47
CA GLU A 869 18.31 -30.34 -5.94
C GLU A 869 17.34 -31.35 -6.57
N GLN A 870 16.05 -31.26 -6.23
CA GLN A 870 14.98 -32.15 -6.72
C GLN A 870 14.20 -31.53 -7.89
N ARG A 871 14.45 -30.26 -8.25
CA ARG A 871 13.72 -29.55 -9.33
C ARG A 871 14.05 -30.02 -10.75
N LYS A 872 14.95 -31.00 -10.91
CA LYS A 872 15.20 -31.67 -12.21
C LYS A 872 14.04 -32.55 -12.67
N SER A 873 13.09 -32.89 -11.78
CA SER A 873 11.87 -33.61 -12.17
C SER A 873 10.80 -32.68 -12.77
N PHE A 874 9.74 -33.29 -13.33
CA PHE A 874 8.54 -32.58 -13.80
C PHE A 874 7.43 -32.54 -12.74
N ASP A 875 7.75 -32.84 -11.48
CA ASP A 875 6.81 -32.75 -10.37
C ASP A 875 6.45 -31.30 -10.07
N ILE A 876 5.30 -31.09 -9.45
CA ILE A 876 4.87 -29.76 -9.06
C ILE A 876 5.87 -29.16 -8.05
N VAL A 877 6.34 -27.94 -8.35
CA VAL A 877 7.31 -27.24 -7.51
C VAL A 877 6.64 -26.65 -6.27
N VAL A 878 5.55 -25.90 -6.45
CA VAL A 878 4.84 -25.23 -5.34
C VAL A 878 3.84 -26.20 -4.72
N GLN A 879 4.03 -26.58 -3.46
CA GLN A 879 3.15 -27.49 -2.74
C GLN A 879 1.87 -26.79 -2.27
N PRO A 880 0.73 -27.49 -2.18
CA PRO A 880 -0.49 -26.90 -1.64
C PRO A 880 -0.32 -26.61 -0.14
N LEU A 881 -0.99 -25.56 0.34
CA LEU A 881 -1.06 -25.27 1.77
C LEU A 881 -1.82 -26.38 2.51
N THR A 882 -1.39 -26.67 3.73
CA THR A 882 -2.20 -27.44 4.67
C THR A 882 -3.44 -26.64 5.10
N LYS A 883 -4.42 -27.31 5.68
CA LYS A 883 -5.63 -26.66 6.23
C LYS A 883 -5.27 -25.56 7.22
N GLU A 884 -4.36 -25.84 8.15
CA GLU A 884 -3.96 -24.91 9.20
C GLU A 884 -3.24 -23.68 8.63
N GLU A 885 -2.32 -23.90 7.68
CA GLU A 885 -1.64 -22.81 6.97
C GLU A 885 -2.62 -21.94 6.20
N ALA A 886 -3.53 -22.55 5.43
CA ALA A 886 -4.53 -21.82 4.65
C ALA A 886 -5.45 -20.97 5.55
N GLN A 887 -5.91 -21.51 6.68
CA GLN A 887 -6.74 -20.76 7.63
C GLN A 887 -5.95 -19.61 8.30
N LYS A 888 -4.71 -19.87 8.74
CA LYS A 888 -3.86 -18.87 9.39
C LYS A 888 -3.49 -17.74 8.44
N GLU A 889 -3.12 -18.08 7.20
CA GLU A 889 -2.78 -17.13 6.15
C GLU A 889 -4.03 -16.32 5.74
N ALA A 890 -5.17 -16.98 5.54
CA ALA A 890 -6.44 -16.30 5.26
C ALA A 890 -6.86 -15.34 6.38
N ALA A 891 -6.64 -15.71 7.64
CA ALA A 891 -6.96 -14.88 8.80
C ALA A 891 -6.17 -13.55 8.84
N ARG A 892 -5.09 -13.41 8.07
CA ARG A 892 -4.36 -12.15 7.92
C ARG A 892 -5.16 -11.11 7.11
N CYS A 893 -6.08 -11.49 6.22
CA CYS A 893 -6.77 -10.53 5.33
C CYS A 893 -7.39 -9.32 6.04
N LEU A 894 -7.11 -8.10 5.58
CA LEU A 894 -7.55 -6.86 6.23
C LEU A 894 -9.01 -6.46 5.94
N LEU A 895 -9.72 -7.23 5.10
CA LEU A 895 -11.12 -6.99 4.71
C LEU A 895 -11.36 -5.56 4.20
N CYS A 896 -10.50 -5.12 3.27
CA CYS A 896 -10.46 -3.76 2.74
C CYS A 896 -11.73 -3.33 1.98
N ASP A 897 -12.61 -4.27 1.67
CA ASP A 897 -13.88 -4.06 0.98
C ASP A 897 -15.01 -3.60 1.90
N ASP A 898 -14.90 -3.79 3.22
CA ASP A 898 -15.90 -3.33 4.20
C ASP A 898 -15.49 -2.00 4.84
N VAL A 899 -14.23 -1.90 5.23
CA VAL A 899 -13.62 -0.66 5.73
C VAL A 899 -12.27 -0.49 5.05
N CYS A 900 -12.00 0.67 4.46
CA CYS A 900 -10.66 1.01 3.97
C CYS A 900 -9.86 1.73 5.07
N SER A 901 -10.18 3.00 5.33
CA SER A 901 -9.58 3.87 6.37
C SER A 901 -8.05 3.90 6.43
N VAL A 902 -7.35 3.43 5.39
CA VAL A 902 -5.89 3.44 5.34
C VAL A 902 -5.35 4.87 5.48
N CYS A 903 -5.95 5.83 4.77
CA CYS A 903 -5.58 7.25 4.82
C CYS A 903 -5.81 7.89 6.20
N VAL A 904 -6.69 7.33 7.03
CA VAL A 904 -6.95 7.75 8.41
C VAL A 904 -5.86 7.19 9.33
N THR A 905 -5.52 5.91 9.17
CA THR A 905 -4.47 5.27 9.99
C THR A 905 -3.09 5.89 9.77
N VAL A 906 -2.73 6.21 8.53
CA VAL A 906 -1.41 6.75 8.16
C VAL A 906 -1.30 8.26 8.34
N CYS A 907 -2.39 8.96 8.69
CA CYS A 907 -2.36 10.39 8.88
C CYS A 907 -1.76 10.72 10.26
N PRO A 908 -0.53 11.27 10.34
CA PRO A 908 0.07 11.57 11.63
C PRO A 908 -0.73 12.65 12.37
N ASN A 909 -1.36 13.57 11.63
CA ASN A 909 -2.04 14.73 12.22
C ASN A 909 -3.51 14.48 12.59
N ARG A 910 -4.01 13.26 12.37
CA ARG A 910 -5.45 12.92 12.47
C ARG A 910 -6.35 13.83 11.62
N ALA A 911 -5.83 14.33 10.50
CA ALA A 911 -6.58 15.18 9.58
C ALA A 911 -7.58 14.40 8.73
N ASN A 912 -7.29 13.16 8.35
CA ASN A 912 -8.31 12.34 7.70
C ASN A 912 -9.17 11.65 8.78
N TYR A 913 -10.50 11.71 8.62
CA TYR A 913 -11.45 11.20 9.61
C TYR A 913 -12.50 10.31 8.92
N THR A 914 -12.74 9.12 9.49
CA THR A 914 -13.81 8.23 9.04
C THR A 914 -15.09 8.60 9.79
N TYR A 915 -16.20 8.77 9.08
CA TYR A 915 -17.51 8.95 9.70
C TYR A 915 -18.51 7.92 9.17
N PHE A 916 -19.54 7.64 9.97
CA PHE A 916 -20.65 6.78 9.59
C PHE A 916 -21.81 7.60 9.03
N THR A 917 -22.45 7.11 7.97
CA THR A 917 -23.71 7.61 7.43
C THR A 917 -24.56 6.45 6.96
N THR A 918 -25.88 6.61 6.96
CA THR A 918 -26.78 5.61 6.38
C THR A 918 -26.75 5.71 4.86
N PRO A 919 -26.70 4.57 4.12
CA PRO A 919 -26.84 4.59 2.67
C PRO A 919 -28.10 5.35 2.25
N LYS A 920 -27.96 6.26 1.30
CA LYS A 920 -29.02 7.20 0.89
C LYS A 920 -28.86 7.59 -0.56
N SER A 921 -29.98 7.89 -1.21
CA SER A 921 -30.00 8.37 -2.59
C SER A 921 -30.77 9.69 -2.64
N ILE A 922 -30.05 10.77 -2.95
CA ILE A 922 -30.55 12.14 -2.92
C ILE A 922 -30.80 12.59 -4.37
N PRO A 923 -32.03 12.96 -4.77
CA PRO A 923 -32.33 13.47 -6.09
C PRO A 923 -31.65 14.83 -6.29
N VAL A 924 -31.16 15.05 -7.51
CA VAL A 924 -30.62 16.34 -7.93
C VAL A 924 -31.55 16.92 -8.97
N TYR A 925 -31.90 18.19 -8.76
CA TYR A 925 -32.85 18.92 -9.57
C TYR A 925 -32.14 20.03 -10.34
N GLN A 926 -32.61 20.26 -11.56
CA GLN A 926 -32.39 21.48 -12.31
C GLN A 926 -33.62 22.37 -12.13
N VAL A 927 -33.40 23.58 -11.65
CA VAL A 927 -34.43 24.60 -11.44
C VAL A 927 -34.25 25.66 -12.53
N ASN A 928 -35.17 25.69 -13.48
CA ASN A 928 -35.23 26.66 -14.56
C ASN A 928 -36.22 27.77 -14.18
N ILE A 929 -35.82 29.03 -14.38
CA ILE A 929 -36.62 30.20 -14.04
C ILE A 929 -36.96 30.94 -15.34
N ASP A 930 -38.18 30.76 -15.84
CA ASP A 930 -38.70 31.42 -17.04
C ASP A 930 -39.69 32.51 -16.63
N GLY A 931 -39.20 33.75 -16.48
CA GLY A 931 -40.02 34.89 -16.06
C GLY A 931 -40.49 34.81 -14.61
N ASN A 932 -41.71 34.32 -14.40
CA ASN A 932 -42.31 34.03 -13.08
C ASN A 932 -42.66 32.53 -12.91
N GLN A 933 -42.40 31.69 -13.92
CA GLN A 933 -42.61 30.25 -13.82
C GLN A 933 -41.31 29.55 -13.40
N ILE A 934 -41.44 28.62 -12.43
CA ILE A 934 -40.35 27.79 -11.94
C ILE A 934 -40.60 26.37 -12.46
N ASN A 935 -39.71 25.89 -13.32
CA ASN A 935 -39.74 24.52 -13.82
C ASN A 935 -38.66 23.71 -13.11
N ILE A 936 -39.05 22.62 -12.44
CA ILE A 936 -38.15 21.75 -11.68
C ILE A 936 -38.10 20.40 -12.38
N GLU A 937 -36.91 20.00 -12.80
CA GLU A 937 -36.69 18.69 -13.42
C GLU A 937 -35.64 17.91 -12.63
N GLN A 938 -35.90 16.64 -12.32
CA GLN A 938 -34.87 15.79 -11.72
C GLN A 938 -33.89 15.34 -12.82
N THR A 939 -32.63 15.74 -12.71
CA THR A 939 -31.61 15.44 -13.73
C THR A 939 -30.78 14.21 -13.40
N ASN A 940 -30.48 13.97 -12.12
CA ASN A 940 -29.76 12.78 -11.67
C ASN A 940 -30.06 12.46 -10.19
N ARG A 941 -29.29 11.51 -9.62
CA ARG A 941 -29.30 11.21 -8.18
C ARG A 941 -27.87 11.07 -7.67
N LEU A 942 -27.58 11.68 -6.51
CA LEU A 942 -26.40 11.39 -5.72
C LEU A 942 -26.67 10.17 -4.84
N THR A 943 -25.99 9.06 -5.12
CA THR A 943 -26.13 7.82 -4.35
C THR A 943 -24.90 7.60 -3.49
N ILE A 944 -25.13 7.35 -2.19
CA ILE A 944 -24.14 6.90 -1.21
C ILE A 944 -24.57 5.50 -0.79
N SER A 945 -23.79 4.51 -1.19
CA SER A 945 -24.04 3.09 -0.95
C SER A 945 -23.24 2.54 0.23
N GLN A 946 -22.12 3.18 0.59
CA GLN A 946 -21.23 2.72 1.66
C GLN A 946 -21.52 3.48 2.95
N SER A 947 -21.59 2.75 4.06
CA SER A 947 -21.90 3.38 5.35
C SER A 947 -20.73 4.15 5.96
N TYR A 948 -19.50 3.79 5.61
CA TYR A 948 -18.30 4.49 6.07
C TYR A 948 -17.77 5.42 4.98
N GLN A 949 -17.56 6.68 5.35
CA GLN A 949 -17.11 7.73 4.46
C GLN A 949 -15.91 8.47 5.07
N ILE A 950 -15.18 9.23 4.26
CA ILE A 950 -13.93 9.88 4.67
C ILE A 950 -14.00 11.37 4.34
N ILE A 951 -13.62 12.18 5.32
CA ILE A 951 -13.40 13.63 5.17
C ILE A 951 -11.97 13.99 5.58
N ASN A 952 -11.56 15.21 5.25
CA ASN A 952 -10.31 15.81 5.67
C ASN A 952 -10.59 17.06 6.53
N ILE A 953 -9.96 17.14 7.70
CA ILE A 953 -9.96 18.29 8.61
C ILE A 953 -8.80 19.17 8.20
N ALA A 954 -9.11 20.28 7.52
CA ALA A 954 -8.14 21.15 6.90
C ALA A 954 -7.19 21.80 7.91
N ASP A 955 -7.68 22.17 9.09
CA ASP A 955 -6.88 22.79 10.16
C ASP A 955 -5.72 21.89 10.63
N PHE A 956 -5.88 20.57 10.55
CA PHE A 956 -4.85 19.60 10.93
C PHE A 956 -4.01 19.13 9.73
N CYS A 957 -4.31 19.56 8.51
CA CYS A 957 -3.68 19.03 7.31
C CYS A 957 -2.58 19.97 6.79
N ASN A 958 -1.33 19.52 6.85
CA ASN A 958 -0.17 20.21 6.26
C ASN A 958 0.20 19.70 4.85
N GLU A 959 -0.72 18.97 4.20
CA GLU A 959 -0.51 18.42 2.85
C GLU A 959 0.77 17.57 2.68
N CYS A 960 1.19 16.85 3.74
CA CYS A 960 2.45 16.10 3.73
C CYS A 960 2.57 15.00 2.67
N GLY A 961 1.43 14.58 2.10
CA GLY A 961 1.38 13.59 1.02
C GLY A 961 1.25 12.13 1.48
N ASN A 962 1.56 11.81 2.74
CA ASN A 962 1.65 10.42 3.22
C ASN A 962 0.37 9.58 2.97
N CYS A 963 -0.82 10.18 3.12
CA CYS A 963 -2.07 9.48 2.84
C CYS A 963 -2.26 9.13 1.35
N SER A 964 -1.58 9.83 0.45
CA SER A 964 -1.59 9.55 -0.98
C SER A 964 -0.72 8.34 -1.30
N THR A 965 0.47 8.21 -0.69
CA THR A 965 1.35 7.03 -0.88
C THR A 965 0.58 5.72 -0.70
N PHE A 966 -0.23 5.62 0.36
CA PHE A 966 -0.95 4.38 0.70
C PHE A 966 -2.38 4.27 0.14
N CYS A 967 -2.93 5.33 -0.46
CA CYS A 967 -4.24 5.24 -1.07
C CYS A 967 -4.17 4.29 -2.28
N PRO A 968 -4.99 3.23 -2.38
CA PRO A 968 -4.90 2.31 -3.51
C PRO A 968 -5.33 2.90 -4.85
N THR A 969 -6.01 4.05 -4.85
CA THR A 969 -6.43 4.75 -6.08
C THR A 969 -5.35 5.74 -6.54
N GLN A 970 -5.49 6.30 -7.75
CA GLN A 970 -4.64 7.38 -8.25
C GLN A 970 -4.86 8.73 -7.54
N GLY A 971 -5.82 8.83 -6.63
CA GLY A 971 -6.11 10.08 -5.93
C GLY A 971 -5.25 10.33 -4.69
N ALA A 972 -5.41 11.52 -4.15
CA ALA A 972 -4.80 12.05 -2.96
C ALA A 972 -5.90 12.40 -1.94
N PRO A 973 -6.11 11.59 -0.87
CA PRO A 973 -7.20 11.81 0.09
C PRO A 973 -7.25 13.23 0.67
N TYR A 974 -6.09 13.83 0.94
CA TYR A 974 -6.00 15.20 1.46
C TYR A 974 -6.42 16.28 0.45
N LYS A 975 -6.56 15.97 -0.84
CA LYS A 975 -7.01 16.89 -1.90
C LYS A 975 -8.44 16.58 -2.36
N ASP A 976 -8.73 15.30 -2.58
CA ASP A 976 -9.95 14.87 -3.26
C ASP A 976 -11.15 14.68 -2.31
N LYS A 977 -10.90 14.49 -1.00
CA LYS A 977 -11.98 14.32 -0.01
C LYS A 977 -12.55 15.66 0.46
N PRO A 978 -13.83 15.68 0.92
CA PRO A 978 -14.44 16.89 1.47
C PRO A 978 -13.58 17.48 2.59
N LYS A 979 -13.27 18.78 2.49
CA LYS A 979 -12.45 19.52 3.47
C LYS A 979 -13.32 20.29 4.45
N PHE A 980 -13.22 19.96 5.73
CA PHE A 980 -13.87 20.67 6.84
C PHE A 980 -12.87 21.55 7.57
N TYR A 981 -13.28 22.76 7.88
CA TYR A 981 -12.54 23.72 8.68
C TYR A 981 -13.19 23.80 10.06
N LEU A 982 -12.40 23.71 11.13
CA LEU A 982 -12.86 23.67 12.51
C LEU A 982 -13.18 25.06 13.08
N THR A 983 -12.64 26.13 12.48
CA THR A 983 -12.83 27.51 12.95
C THR A 983 -13.36 28.42 11.84
N GLN A 984 -14.14 29.43 12.22
CA GLN A 984 -14.60 30.45 11.28
C GLN A 984 -13.42 31.21 10.63
N LYS A 985 -12.34 31.44 11.39
CA LYS A 985 -11.14 32.13 10.91
C LYS A 985 -10.47 31.37 9.76
N SER A 986 -10.21 30.08 9.93
CA SER A 986 -9.59 29.25 8.89
C SER A 986 -10.52 29.03 7.70
N PHE A 987 -11.84 28.91 7.94
CA PHE A 987 -12.84 28.85 6.88
C PHE A 987 -12.90 30.13 6.03
N ALA A 988 -12.82 31.32 6.66
CA ALA A 988 -12.87 32.59 5.95
C ALA A 988 -11.72 32.76 4.94
N GLN A 989 -10.54 32.23 5.27
CA GLN A 989 -9.32 32.30 4.48
C GLN A 989 -9.26 31.31 3.32
N THR A 990 -10.12 30.29 3.30
CA THR A 990 -10.11 29.30 2.22
C THR A 990 -10.93 29.74 1.01
N ALA A 991 -10.54 29.22 -0.16
CA ALA A 991 -11.34 29.31 -1.38
C ALA A 991 -12.40 28.22 -1.45
N LYS A 992 -12.20 27.05 -0.82
CA LYS A 992 -13.13 25.92 -0.91
C LYS A 992 -13.15 25.07 0.35
N GLY A 993 -14.36 24.75 0.84
CA GLY A 993 -14.56 23.80 1.93
C GLY A 993 -15.85 23.99 2.71
N PHE A 994 -15.94 23.29 3.83
CA PHE A 994 -17.10 23.25 4.72
C PHE A 994 -16.74 23.77 6.11
N TYR A 995 -17.69 24.40 6.80
CA TYR A 995 -17.58 24.81 8.20
C TYR A 995 -18.94 24.61 8.87
N PHE A 996 -18.96 24.06 10.07
CA PHE A 996 -20.20 23.87 10.81
C PHE A 996 -20.27 24.85 11.98
N ASP A 997 -21.27 25.71 11.94
CA ASP A 997 -21.58 26.62 13.03
C ASP A 997 -22.54 25.93 14.01
N LYS A 998 -22.00 25.57 15.18
CA LYS A 998 -22.74 24.92 16.26
C LYS A 998 -23.82 25.81 16.85
N GLU A 999 -23.60 27.12 16.94
CA GLU A 999 -24.54 28.03 17.61
C GLU A 999 -25.82 28.17 16.81
N THR A 1000 -25.71 28.21 15.48
CA THR A 1000 -26.85 28.32 14.58
C THR A 1000 -27.34 26.97 14.02
N ASN A 1001 -26.60 25.88 14.28
CA ASN A 1001 -26.80 24.55 13.70
C ASN A 1001 -26.80 24.58 12.16
N THR A 1002 -25.83 25.30 11.58
CA THR A 1002 -25.76 25.59 10.14
C THR A 1002 -24.46 25.08 9.55
N LEU A 1003 -24.56 24.27 8.49
CA LEU A 1003 -23.43 23.89 7.66
C LEU A 1003 -23.21 24.93 6.57
N HIS A 1004 -22.03 25.53 6.52
CA HIS A 1004 -21.60 26.46 5.49
C HIS A 1004 -20.73 25.74 4.46
N PHE A 1005 -20.90 26.07 3.18
CA PHE A 1005 -20.04 25.63 2.09
C PHE A 1005 -19.59 26.83 1.26
N LYS A 1006 -18.29 26.94 1.01
CA LYS A 1006 -17.69 27.95 0.15
C LYS A 1006 -16.99 27.29 -1.02
N GLU A 1007 -17.11 27.87 -2.20
CA GLU A 1007 -16.33 27.55 -3.39
C GLU A 1007 -16.13 28.81 -4.23
N GLU A 1008 -14.89 29.31 -4.27
CA GLU A 1008 -14.51 30.57 -4.91
C GLU A 1008 -15.37 31.75 -4.39
N ASN A 1009 -16.22 32.30 -5.25
CA ASN A 1009 -17.14 33.41 -4.95
C ASN A 1009 -18.56 32.96 -4.59
N LYS A 1010 -18.79 31.64 -4.46
CA LYS A 1010 -20.09 31.06 -4.09
C LYS A 1010 -20.08 30.68 -2.60
N HIS A 1011 -21.15 31.04 -1.91
CA HIS A 1011 -21.42 30.65 -0.53
C HIS A 1011 -22.82 30.06 -0.44
N SER A 1012 -22.95 28.94 0.26
CA SER A 1012 -24.22 28.29 0.53
C SER A 1012 -24.28 27.83 1.98
N THR A 1013 -25.49 27.74 2.51
CA THR A 1013 -25.78 27.28 3.87
C THR A 1013 -26.81 26.16 3.83
N LEU A 1014 -26.71 25.26 4.79
CA LEU A 1014 -27.67 24.19 5.02
C LEU A 1014 -28.00 24.14 6.50
N LYS A 1015 -29.22 24.47 6.87
CA LYS A 1015 -29.74 24.29 8.22
C LYS A 1015 -30.57 23.01 8.30
N THR A 1016 -30.41 22.27 9.39
CA THR A 1016 -31.10 20.98 9.58
C THR A 1016 -32.13 21.10 10.71
N SER A 1017 -33.38 20.72 10.45
CA SER A 1017 -34.42 20.51 11.48
C SER A 1017 -34.85 19.04 11.53
N ASP A 1018 -35.82 18.67 12.35
CA ASP A 1018 -36.25 17.26 12.50
C ASP A 1018 -36.75 16.65 11.19
N ASP A 1019 -37.56 17.40 10.42
CA ASP A 1019 -38.21 16.90 9.19
C ASP A 1019 -37.65 17.48 7.88
N TYR A 1020 -36.86 18.56 7.95
CA TYR A 1020 -36.45 19.33 6.78
C TYR A 1020 -34.97 19.69 6.75
N TYR A 1021 -34.47 19.87 5.52
CA TYR A 1021 -33.23 20.60 5.26
C TYR A 1021 -33.56 21.93 4.57
N PHE A 1022 -33.00 23.02 5.08
CA PHE A 1022 -33.15 24.36 4.53
C PHE A 1022 -31.83 24.77 3.89
N PHE A 1023 -31.78 24.72 2.56
CA PHE A 1023 -30.65 25.15 1.77
C PHE A 1023 -30.84 26.60 1.33
N GLU A 1024 -29.78 27.41 1.43
CA GLU A 1024 -29.80 28.81 1.00
C GLU A 1024 -28.48 29.17 0.31
N ASN A 1025 -28.57 29.97 -0.74
CA ASN A 1025 -27.45 30.66 -1.36
C ASN A 1025 -27.89 32.07 -1.80
N LYS A 1026 -27.04 32.81 -2.52
CA LYS A 1026 -27.36 34.17 -2.98
C LYS A 1026 -28.55 34.26 -3.97
N GLU A 1027 -28.91 33.16 -4.62
CA GLU A 1027 -29.91 33.10 -5.70
C GLU A 1027 -31.26 32.59 -5.20
N LEU A 1028 -31.28 31.68 -4.23
CA LEU A 1028 -32.48 30.93 -3.83
C LEU A 1028 -32.38 30.28 -2.45
N LYS A 1029 -33.57 30.00 -1.89
CA LYS A 1029 -33.78 29.13 -0.72
C LYS A 1029 -34.61 27.94 -1.14
N ILE A 1030 -34.21 26.74 -0.70
CA ILE A 1030 -34.92 25.49 -0.97
C ILE A 1030 -35.14 24.75 0.34
N THR A 1031 -36.37 24.27 0.54
CA THR A 1031 -36.71 23.34 1.61
C THR A 1031 -36.82 21.94 1.04
N PHE A 1032 -35.99 21.02 1.52
CA PHE A 1032 -36.05 19.59 1.21
C PHE A 1032 -36.68 18.80 2.36
N THR A 1033 -37.49 17.81 2.05
CA THR A 1033 -37.95 16.80 3.02
C THR A 1033 -36.81 15.85 3.40
N LYS A 1034 -36.70 15.44 4.67
CA LYS A 1034 -35.62 14.53 5.11
C LYS A 1034 -35.78 13.08 4.65
N HIS A 1035 -37.01 12.61 4.54
CA HIS A 1035 -37.30 11.20 4.25
C HIS A 1035 -37.01 10.82 2.79
N ASP A 1036 -37.43 11.65 1.83
CA ASP A 1036 -37.30 11.38 0.39
C ASP A 1036 -36.50 12.44 -0.37
N PHE A 1037 -35.99 13.46 0.33
CA PHE A 1037 -35.12 14.52 -0.21
C PHE A 1037 -35.76 15.31 -1.36
N LYS A 1038 -37.10 15.35 -1.43
CA LYS A 1038 -37.83 16.12 -2.45
C LYS A 1038 -37.92 17.58 -2.06
N ILE A 1039 -38.00 18.43 -3.07
CA ILE A 1039 -38.24 19.86 -2.91
C ILE A 1039 -39.69 20.07 -2.45
N LYS A 1040 -39.86 20.65 -1.26
CA LYS A 1040 -41.16 21.08 -0.73
C LYS A 1040 -41.47 22.53 -1.09
N HIS A 1041 -40.46 23.39 -1.06
CA HIS A 1041 -40.63 24.82 -1.31
C HIS A 1041 -39.36 25.41 -1.93
N ILE A 1042 -39.52 26.37 -2.84
CA ILE A 1042 -38.45 27.19 -3.41
C ILE A 1042 -38.85 28.66 -3.32
N GLU A 1043 -37.92 29.49 -2.83
CA GLU A 1043 -38.00 30.95 -2.84
C GLU A 1043 -36.83 31.51 -3.66
N ILE A 1044 -37.09 32.41 -4.60
CA ILE A 1044 -36.06 33.07 -5.41
C ILE A 1044 -35.63 34.36 -4.72
N ILE A 1045 -34.34 34.47 -4.39
CA ILE A 1045 -33.75 35.69 -3.81
C ILE A 1045 -33.28 36.63 -4.93
N GLN A 1046 -32.56 36.11 -5.93
CA GLN A 1046 -32.02 36.90 -7.02
C GLN A 1046 -32.27 36.20 -8.36
N LYS A 1047 -32.91 36.92 -9.32
CA LYS A 1047 -33.17 36.38 -10.66
C LYS A 1047 -31.85 36.18 -11.42
N SER A 1048 -31.61 34.95 -11.87
CA SER A 1048 -30.48 34.57 -12.72
C SER A 1048 -30.99 34.08 -14.07
N ALA A 1049 -30.28 34.36 -15.15
CA ALA A 1049 -30.59 33.86 -16.49
C ALA A 1049 -30.14 32.39 -16.69
N SER A 1050 -29.33 31.85 -15.77
CA SER A 1050 -28.82 30.48 -15.85
C SER A 1050 -29.61 29.52 -14.96
N PRO A 1051 -29.91 28.30 -15.45
CA PRO A 1051 -30.50 27.24 -14.63
C PRO A 1051 -29.70 26.93 -13.36
N PHE A 1052 -30.39 26.74 -12.23
CA PHE A 1052 -29.75 26.33 -10.97
C PHE A 1052 -29.76 24.81 -10.80
N ASN A 1053 -28.61 24.24 -10.43
CA ASN A 1053 -28.47 22.81 -10.18
C ASN A 1053 -28.30 22.53 -8.67
N THR A 1054 -29.11 21.63 -8.10
CA THR A 1054 -29.10 21.34 -6.65
C THR A 1054 -27.97 20.39 -6.21
N GLN A 1055 -26.96 20.12 -7.05
CA GLN A 1055 -25.82 19.23 -6.72
C GLN A 1055 -25.13 19.66 -5.41
N THR A 1056 -24.90 20.96 -5.22
CA THR A 1056 -24.28 21.49 -3.99
C THR A 1056 -25.14 21.19 -2.76
N ALA A 1057 -26.46 21.37 -2.86
CA ALA A 1057 -27.38 21.04 -1.77
C ALA A 1057 -27.34 19.53 -1.45
N ALA A 1058 -27.33 18.68 -2.48
CA ALA A 1058 -27.21 17.23 -2.30
C ALA A 1058 -25.90 16.83 -1.60
N HIS A 1059 -24.76 17.44 -1.96
CA HIS A 1059 -23.48 17.25 -1.27
C HIS A 1059 -23.53 17.71 0.19
N MET A 1060 -24.13 18.87 0.47
CA MET A 1060 -24.26 19.38 1.85
C MET A 1060 -25.17 18.48 2.69
N ILE A 1061 -26.29 17.99 2.13
CA ILE A 1061 -27.19 17.04 2.81
C ILE A 1061 -26.46 15.73 3.11
N ALA A 1062 -25.67 15.22 2.15
CA ALA A 1062 -24.84 14.03 2.34
C ALA A 1062 -23.78 14.20 3.44
N LEU A 1063 -23.27 15.43 3.65
CA LEU A 1063 -22.23 15.76 4.62
C LEU A 1063 -22.76 16.28 5.95
N ALA A 1064 -24.08 16.42 6.12
CA ALA A 1064 -24.68 16.87 7.37
C ALA A 1064 -24.34 15.94 8.55
N ASP A 1065 -24.31 14.62 8.32
CA ASP A 1065 -23.90 13.63 9.32
C ASP A 1065 -22.42 13.79 9.70
N ALA A 1066 -21.55 14.08 8.72
CA ALA A 1066 -20.12 14.33 8.98
C ALA A 1066 -19.91 15.57 9.85
N ALA A 1067 -20.64 16.64 9.55
CA ALA A 1067 -20.61 17.88 10.32
C ALA A 1067 -21.03 17.65 11.78
N LYS A 1068 -22.09 16.86 12.00
CA LYS A 1068 -22.53 16.51 13.35
C LYS A 1068 -21.51 15.66 14.10
N ASN A 1069 -20.90 14.67 13.44
CA ASN A 1069 -19.95 13.75 14.08
C ASN A 1069 -18.61 14.41 14.46
N LEU A 1070 -18.19 15.43 13.70
CA LEU A 1070 -16.94 16.16 13.92
C LEU A 1070 -16.94 17.09 15.14
N TYR A 1071 -18.12 17.53 15.59
CA TYR A 1071 -18.28 18.75 16.37
C TYR A 1071 -18.95 18.51 17.71
#